data_AF-A0AAW2RVL5-F1
#
_entry.id   AF-A0AAW2RVL5-F1
#
_cell.length_a   1.000
_cell.length_b   1.000
_cell.length_c   1.000
_cell.angle_alpha   90.00
_cell.angle_beta   90.00
_cell.angle_gamma   90.00
#
_symmetry.space_group_name_H-M   'P 1'
#
loop_
_entity.id
_entity.type
_entity.pdbx_description
1 polymer ?
#
loop_
_entity_poly.entity_id
_entity_poly.type
_entity_poly.pdbx_seq_one_letter_code
_entity_poly.pdbx_strand_id
1 'polypeptide(L)'
;MDWSKKLFFTAFLIVAAAINGAHGDAMVTGTVFCDQCKDGQISLFDYPSYGVKVTMACPGSDGQFTTWGEETTNWVGNYAMRFEGTPNLSGCYTQVSGNGQGSNGCGAVAGPPKYVRLMFDMFDTEMYTVDPLLAQPAQPMSFCPKAATPNPVAPSNPPLVMPPPAPQQPPLPPVPRLPPMPPVPFLEASACPYQKWMMPEFRCYWKVVTPDTKVAVVFGLIAANKYGTDMTLGQAMKGRGDPYRTLLREGTTALLNSYNSIQFPYHPLGVIQHMNWALMGSTRHVLHTALSFMRANSGTGTNATCRFTTCKTQKGTSKLVRNKAMERIRWDPSFLLSQPTIILLLLLLSGPLFKINAQDFTIQEATIKDVQRAFTEKKLTSRRLVDYYLNRIECLNPELRSVIEVNPDAVYQADRADIEREGNNGSRPALHGIPVLLKDSIATRDKLNTTAGSYALLGAVAPRDAGVVERLRNAGAVILGKTSMSEWYNFRSPGIPNGWCARAGQGVNPYVKGGDPCGSSSGSAISVAENMVMVSLGTETDGSLICPGDHNSVVALKPTVGLTSRAGVIPLSPRQDTIGPICRTVSDAVYVLDSIVGFDPRDSEATKAAAKFIPPGGYPQFLNEDGLKGKRLGVMRYPFLALSKISVSSPVFEGHLQTLREKGAIILDNLELPNIDVILNPLLCGEALTLMAEFKLTLNDYLRELTTSPVRSLSDIIIFNQNNPDLERSEEFGQEILIAADSTNGIGEEERQDIEMMKNLSRDGFEKLMLENELDAIVTLGSDASTVLAIGGFPAITVPAGYDLNGMPFGIFFGGLKGTEPTLIEIAYAFEQATLIREPPPFRSIDLAFV
;
A
#
# COMPACT_ATOMS: atom_id res chain seq x y z
N MET A 1 -7.18 -26.85 -28.07
CA MET A 1 -8.04 -25.84 -27.43
C MET A 1 -9.47 -26.18 -27.79
N ASP A 2 -10.28 -26.51 -26.79
CA ASP A 2 -11.48 -27.36 -26.90
C ASP A 2 -12.76 -26.60 -27.32
N TRP A 3 -13.66 -27.31 -27.99
CA TRP A 3 -14.85 -26.80 -28.70
C TRP A 3 -15.93 -26.24 -27.75
N SER A 4 -15.95 -26.68 -26.49
CA SER A 4 -16.88 -26.18 -25.45
C SER A 4 -16.65 -24.71 -25.08
N LYS A 5 -15.39 -24.23 -25.16
CA LYS A 5 -15.07 -22.81 -24.88
C LYS A 5 -15.57 -21.87 -25.96
N LYS A 6 -15.67 -22.34 -27.22
CA LYS A 6 -16.24 -21.53 -28.32
C LYS A 6 -17.75 -21.39 -28.20
N LEU A 7 -18.45 -22.42 -27.75
CA LEU A 7 -19.91 -22.35 -27.56
C LEU A 7 -20.28 -21.40 -26.41
N PHE A 8 -19.54 -21.43 -25.29
CA PHE A 8 -19.74 -20.50 -24.17
C PHE A 8 -19.44 -19.05 -24.55
N PHE A 9 -18.37 -18.80 -25.31
CA PHE A 9 -18.00 -17.45 -25.73
C PHE A 9 -19.00 -16.86 -26.73
N THR A 10 -19.56 -17.70 -27.61
CA THR A 10 -20.56 -17.25 -28.59
C THR A 10 -21.93 -17.02 -27.92
N ALA A 11 -22.30 -17.84 -26.93
CA ALA A 11 -23.50 -17.61 -26.12
C ALA A 11 -23.36 -16.35 -25.24
N PHE A 12 -22.18 -16.08 -24.68
CA PHE A 12 -21.89 -14.87 -23.92
C PHE A 12 -22.00 -13.59 -24.78
N LEU A 13 -21.52 -13.63 -26.03
CA LEU A 13 -21.65 -12.50 -26.96
C LEU A 13 -23.09 -12.24 -27.41
N ILE A 14 -23.92 -13.28 -27.52
CA ILE A 14 -25.33 -13.14 -27.88
C ILE A 14 -26.15 -12.62 -26.68
N VAL A 15 -25.80 -13.00 -25.45
CA VAL A 15 -26.43 -12.48 -24.22
C VAL A 15 -25.97 -11.05 -23.93
N ALA A 16 -24.70 -10.72 -24.17
CA ALA A 16 -24.18 -9.36 -24.01
C ALA A 16 -24.78 -8.36 -25.03
N ALA A 17 -25.23 -8.84 -26.20
CA ALA A 17 -25.91 -8.00 -27.19
C ALA A 17 -27.42 -7.81 -26.91
N ALA A 18 -28.00 -8.53 -25.95
CA ALA A 18 -29.45 -8.58 -25.72
C ALA A 18 -29.91 -8.01 -24.36
N ILE A 19 -29.00 -7.52 -23.50
CA ILE A 19 -29.35 -6.90 -22.22
C ILE A 19 -28.94 -5.43 -22.26
N ASN A 20 -29.92 -4.57 -22.57
CA ASN A 20 -30.05 -3.14 -22.32
C ASN A 20 -28.85 -2.20 -22.54
N GLY A 21 -29.12 -1.15 -23.33
CA GLY A 21 -28.22 -0.05 -23.63
C GLY A 21 -27.65 0.61 -22.37
N ALA A 22 -26.33 0.51 -22.22
CA ALA A 22 -25.58 1.46 -21.44
C ALA A 22 -25.53 2.77 -22.25
N HIS A 23 -26.36 3.74 -21.87
CA HIS A 23 -26.09 5.12 -22.25
C HIS A 23 -24.94 5.57 -21.36
N GLY A 24 -23.75 5.74 -21.95
CA GLY A 24 -22.61 6.21 -21.18
C GLY A 24 -22.72 7.72 -20.96
N ASP A 25 -22.32 8.16 -19.77
CA ASP A 25 -22.55 9.51 -19.26
C ASP A 25 -21.25 10.34 -19.29
N ALA A 26 -21.38 11.65 -19.44
CA ALA A 26 -20.27 12.58 -19.29
C ALA A 26 -20.27 13.20 -17.89
N MET A 27 -19.08 13.30 -17.28
CA MET A 27 -18.91 13.91 -15.95
C MET A 27 -17.88 15.04 -16.03
N VAL A 28 -18.22 16.20 -15.48
CA VAL A 28 -17.33 17.37 -15.39
C VAL A 28 -17.02 17.65 -13.92
N THR A 29 -15.75 17.60 -13.53
CA THR A 29 -15.32 17.83 -12.15
C THR A 29 -14.34 18.99 -12.01
N GLY A 30 -14.39 19.68 -10.88
CA GLY A 30 -13.47 20.77 -10.56
C GLY A 30 -13.53 21.18 -9.10
N THR A 31 -12.70 22.15 -8.74
CA THR A 31 -12.58 22.68 -7.37
C THR A 31 -12.67 24.19 -7.39
N VAL A 32 -13.30 24.78 -6.39
CA VAL A 32 -13.34 26.23 -6.17
C VAL A 32 -12.49 26.58 -4.95
N PHE A 33 -11.59 27.54 -5.09
CA PHE A 33 -10.82 28.11 -3.98
C PHE A 33 -11.31 29.51 -3.66
N CYS A 34 -11.32 29.83 -2.37
CA CYS A 34 -11.54 31.16 -1.83
C CYS A 34 -10.22 31.95 -1.88
N ASP A 35 -10.11 32.88 -2.83
CA ASP A 35 -9.03 33.87 -2.91
C ASP A 35 -9.29 34.97 -1.87
N GLN A 36 -8.73 34.78 -0.66
CA GLN A 36 -9.00 35.63 0.50
C GLN A 36 -8.40 37.03 0.35
N CYS A 37 -7.36 37.16 -0.46
CA CYS A 37 -6.61 38.41 -0.64
C CYS A 37 -6.95 39.15 -1.93
N LYS A 38 -7.83 38.58 -2.77
CA LYS A 38 -8.28 39.12 -4.05
C LYS A 38 -7.10 39.40 -5.00
N ASP A 39 -6.08 38.56 -4.97
CA ASP A 39 -4.88 38.71 -5.82
C ASP A 39 -4.98 37.95 -7.15
N GLY A 40 -6.04 37.17 -7.34
CA GLY A 40 -6.34 36.44 -8.57
C GLY A 40 -5.49 35.19 -8.78
N GLN A 41 -4.77 34.74 -7.74
CA GLN A 41 -3.98 33.51 -7.75
C GLN A 41 -4.43 32.58 -6.62
N ILE A 42 -4.01 31.31 -6.70
CA ILE A 42 -4.12 30.40 -5.56
C ILE A 42 -2.81 30.54 -4.80
N SER A 43 -2.90 31.10 -3.61
CA SER A 43 -1.80 31.38 -2.68
C SER A 43 -1.93 30.51 -1.43
N LEU A 44 -0.93 30.61 -0.55
CA LEU A 44 -0.91 29.92 0.75
C LEU A 44 -2.09 30.29 1.65
N PHE A 45 -2.72 31.44 1.43
CA PHE A 45 -3.84 31.91 2.23
C PHE A 45 -5.20 31.45 1.69
N ASP A 46 -5.23 30.77 0.55
CA ASP A 46 -6.48 30.42 -0.12
C ASP A 46 -6.88 28.99 0.21
N TYR A 47 -8.17 28.76 0.40
CA TYR A 47 -8.71 27.49 0.86
C TYR A 47 -9.87 27.03 -0.01
N PRO A 48 -10.13 25.72 -0.14
CA PRO A 48 -11.27 25.22 -0.90
C PRO A 48 -12.59 25.77 -0.33
N SER A 49 -13.42 26.34 -1.18
CA SER A 49 -14.61 27.07 -0.75
C SER A 49 -15.85 26.18 -0.80
N TYR A 50 -16.50 25.99 0.36
CA TYR A 50 -17.72 25.20 0.49
C TYR A 50 -18.98 26.02 0.19
N GLY A 51 -20.00 25.37 -0.39
CA GLY A 51 -21.31 25.96 -0.62
C GLY A 51 -21.34 27.03 -1.71
N VAL A 52 -20.32 27.11 -2.57
CA VAL A 52 -20.26 28.03 -3.72
C VAL A 52 -20.93 27.38 -4.93
N LYS A 53 -21.75 28.14 -5.64
CA LYS A 53 -22.42 27.70 -6.88
C LYS A 53 -21.49 27.88 -8.07
N VAL A 54 -21.44 26.86 -8.93
CA VAL A 54 -20.67 26.84 -10.16
C VAL A 54 -21.62 26.55 -11.32
N THR A 55 -21.59 27.38 -12.35
CA THR A 55 -22.31 27.15 -13.60
C THR A 55 -21.37 26.66 -14.68
N MET A 56 -21.88 25.80 -15.55
CA MET A 56 -21.23 25.45 -16.82
C MET A 56 -22.01 26.07 -17.96
N ALA A 57 -21.30 26.71 -18.89
CA ALA A 57 -21.88 27.28 -20.10
C ALA A 57 -21.16 26.74 -21.35
N CYS A 58 -21.94 26.42 -22.37
CA CYS A 58 -21.47 25.86 -23.63
C CYS A 58 -21.90 26.74 -24.81
N PRO A 59 -21.08 26.84 -25.87
CA PRO A 59 -21.43 27.62 -27.06
C PRO A 59 -22.58 26.94 -27.83
N GLY A 60 -23.65 27.71 -28.07
CA GLY A 60 -24.76 27.33 -28.94
C GLY A 60 -24.41 27.42 -30.42
N SER A 61 -25.30 26.93 -31.28
CA SER A 61 -25.12 26.93 -32.74
C SER A 61 -25.09 28.33 -33.38
N ASP A 62 -25.51 29.35 -32.63
CA ASP A 62 -25.49 30.78 -32.99
C ASP A 62 -24.26 31.54 -32.43
N GLY A 63 -23.37 30.84 -31.71
CA GLY A 63 -22.19 31.42 -31.06
C GLY A 63 -22.48 32.08 -29.70
N GLN A 64 -23.72 32.05 -29.21
CA GLN A 64 -24.04 32.51 -27.84
C GLN A 64 -23.85 31.38 -26.83
N PHE A 65 -23.30 31.69 -25.66
CA PHE A 65 -23.14 30.70 -24.59
C PHE A 65 -24.47 30.48 -23.85
N THR A 66 -24.86 29.22 -23.71
CA THR A 66 -26.03 28.80 -22.93
C THR A 66 -25.60 28.04 -21.70
N THR A 67 -26.22 28.33 -20.56
CA THR A 67 -25.97 27.62 -19.31
C THR A 67 -26.52 26.20 -19.41
N TRP A 68 -25.64 25.23 -19.21
CA TRP A 68 -25.91 23.79 -19.35
C TRP A 68 -26.11 23.08 -18.01
N GLY A 69 -25.59 23.63 -16.91
CA GLY A 69 -25.77 23.06 -15.57
C GLY A 69 -25.31 24.02 -14.47
N GLU A 70 -25.84 23.85 -13.27
CA GLU A 70 -25.39 24.53 -12.05
C GLU A 70 -25.24 23.48 -10.94
N GLU A 71 -24.12 23.52 -10.22
CA GLU A 71 -23.84 22.64 -9.09
C GLU A 71 -23.25 23.42 -7.92
N THR A 72 -23.35 22.85 -6.71
CA THR A 72 -22.79 23.47 -5.50
C THR A 72 -21.61 22.66 -5.00
N THR A 73 -20.52 23.35 -4.66
CA THR A 73 -19.32 22.71 -4.11
C THR A 73 -19.61 22.02 -2.77
N ASN A 74 -19.07 20.82 -2.59
CA ASN A 74 -19.11 20.06 -1.34
C ASN A 74 -18.12 20.64 -0.30
N TRP A 75 -18.11 20.07 0.90
CA TRP A 75 -17.37 20.59 2.07
C TRP A 75 -15.84 20.68 1.90
N VAL A 76 -15.27 20.06 0.86
CA VAL A 76 -13.85 20.18 0.47
C VAL A 76 -13.65 21.04 -0.79
N GLY A 77 -14.66 21.82 -1.19
CA GLY A 77 -14.61 22.77 -2.31
C GLY A 77 -14.74 22.15 -3.71
N ASN A 78 -15.07 20.86 -3.82
CA ASN A 78 -15.20 20.16 -5.10
C ASN A 78 -16.64 20.17 -5.61
N TYR A 79 -16.83 20.25 -6.92
CA TYR A 79 -18.11 20.08 -7.58
C TYR A 79 -18.01 19.03 -8.71
N ALA A 80 -19.13 18.39 -9.01
CA ALA A 80 -19.24 17.43 -10.10
C ALA A 80 -20.60 17.55 -10.79
N MET A 81 -20.60 17.75 -12.10
CA MET A 81 -21.81 17.79 -12.94
C MET A 81 -21.89 16.51 -13.77
N ARG A 82 -23.06 15.87 -13.80
CA ARG A 82 -23.33 14.67 -14.62
C ARG A 82 -24.27 15.02 -15.76
N PHE A 83 -23.95 14.55 -16.96
CA PHE A 83 -24.74 14.70 -18.17
C PHE A 83 -25.08 13.33 -18.73
N GLU A 84 -26.33 13.15 -19.14
CA GLU A 84 -26.76 11.92 -19.83
C GLU A 84 -26.15 11.88 -21.24
N GLY A 85 -25.52 10.76 -21.60
CA GLY A 85 -24.82 10.63 -22.89
C GLY A 85 -23.40 11.24 -22.90
N THR A 86 -22.77 11.26 -24.07
CA THR A 86 -21.47 11.91 -24.34
C THR A 86 -21.68 13.20 -25.15
N PRO A 87 -22.24 14.27 -24.56
CA PRO A 87 -22.42 15.54 -25.27
C PRO A 87 -21.06 16.14 -25.63
N ASN A 88 -20.99 16.82 -26.77
CA ASN A 88 -19.77 17.55 -27.14
C ASN A 88 -19.59 18.76 -26.22
N LEU A 89 -18.72 18.62 -25.21
CA LEU A 89 -18.39 19.68 -24.27
C LEU A 89 -17.19 20.55 -24.73
N SER A 90 -16.78 20.42 -25.99
CA SER A 90 -15.68 21.20 -26.55
C SER A 90 -16.02 22.69 -26.59
N GLY A 91 -15.22 23.50 -25.91
CA GLY A 91 -15.44 24.95 -25.83
C GLY A 91 -16.37 25.38 -24.70
N CYS A 92 -16.89 24.45 -23.89
CA CYS A 92 -17.59 24.77 -22.66
C CYS A 92 -16.61 25.28 -21.58
N TYR A 93 -17.10 26.15 -20.71
CA TYR A 93 -16.37 26.63 -19.55
C TYR A 93 -17.23 26.54 -18.30
N THR A 94 -16.59 26.47 -17.14
CA THR A 94 -17.23 26.64 -15.85
C THR A 94 -16.81 27.96 -15.20
N GLN A 95 -17.70 28.50 -14.38
CA GLN A 95 -17.45 29.71 -13.61
C GLN A 95 -18.25 29.70 -12.31
N VAL A 96 -17.73 30.35 -11.28
CA VAL A 96 -18.48 30.63 -10.05
C VAL A 96 -19.67 31.54 -10.38
N SER A 97 -20.89 31.13 -10.02
CA SER A 97 -22.12 31.89 -10.28
C SER A 97 -22.68 32.60 -9.05
N GLY A 98 -22.24 32.21 -7.84
CA GLY A 98 -22.61 32.89 -6.60
C GLY A 98 -22.50 32.00 -5.36
N ASN A 99 -23.15 32.42 -4.26
CA ASN A 99 -23.20 31.68 -3.01
C ASN A 99 -24.46 30.79 -2.92
N GLY A 100 -24.29 29.54 -2.49
CA GLY A 100 -25.35 28.62 -2.10
C GLY A 100 -25.67 28.69 -0.59
N GLN A 101 -26.64 27.89 -0.14
CA GLN A 101 -26.99 27.80 1.29
C GLN A 101 -25.81 27.23 2.10
N GLY A 102 -25.41 27.91 3.17
CA GLY A 102 -24.32 27.48 4.04
C GLY A 102 -22.91 27.89 3.61
N SER A 103 -22.78 28.74 2.58
CA SER A 103 -21.46 29.23 2.13
C SER A 103 -20.74 30.07 3.20
N ASN A 104 -19.42 30.00 3.22
CA ASN A 104 -18.51 30.79 4.07
C ASN A 104 -18.42 32.29 3.70
N GLY A 105 -19.22 32.77 2.74
CA GLY A 105 -19.22 34.17 2.30
C GLY A 105 -18.18 34.54 1.24
N CYS A 106 -17.40 33.56 0.73
CA CYS A 106 -16.33 33.80 -0.23
C CYS A 106 -16.71 33.74 -1.72
N GLY A 107 -17.99 33.55 -2.08
CA GLY A 107 -18.48 33.62 -3.47
C GLY A 107 -19.14 34.95 -3.84
N ALA A 108 -18.69 36.07 -3.27
CA ALA A 108 -19.25 37.39 -3.55
C ALA A 108 -18.82 37.95 -4.91
N VAL A 109 -17.61 37.59 -5.38
CA VAL A 109 -17.10 37.92 -6.71
C VAL A 109 -16.52 36.67 -7.36
N ALA A 110 -16.92 36.41 -8.61
CA ALA A 110 -16.43 35.26 -9.38
C ALA A 110 -15.10 35.57 -10.05
N GLY A 111 -14.16 34.62 -9.97
CA GLY A 111 -12.94 34.63 -10.77
C GLY A 111 -13.20 34.36 -12.27
N PRO A 112 -12.14 34.39 -13.10
CA PRO A 112 -12.28 34.16 -14.53
C PRO A 112 -12.77 32.74 -14.83
N PRO A 113 -13.58 32.55 -15.89
CA PRO A 113 -14.05 31.23 -16.30
C PRO A 113 -12.88 30.32 -16.73
N LYS A 114 -13.06 29.02 -16.53
CA LYS A 114 -12.08 27.99 -16.92
C LYS A 114 -12.69 26.98 -17.87
N TYR A 115 -11.98 26.68 -18.95
CA TYR A 115 -12.47 25.74 -19.96
C TYR A 115 -12.40 24.30 -19.47
N VAL A 116 -13.43 23.55 -19.87
CA VAL A 116 -13.56 22.12 -19.61
C VAL A 116 -12.57 21.37 -20.50
N ARG A 117 -11.79 20.44 -19.92
CA ARG A 117 -10.77 19.65 -20.63
C ARG A 117 -11.04 18.16 -20.48
N LEU A 118 -11.12 17.46 -21.61
CA LEU A 118 -11.27 16.01 -21.62
C LEU A 118 -10.04 15.36 -20.99
N MET A 119 -10.26 14.60 -19.94
CA MET A 119 -9.22 13.87 -19.21
C MET A 119 -9.17 12.41 -19.68
N PHE A 120 -10.34 11.83 -19.96
CA PHE A 120 -10.49 10.41 -20.28
C PHE A 120 -11.73 10.18 -21.14
N ASP A 121 -11.59 9.33 -22.16
CA ASP A 121 -12.66 8.89 -23.07
C ASP A 121 -12.44 7.39 -23.38
N MET A 122 -13.35 6.55 -22.89
CA MET A 122 -13.34 5.11 -23.15
C MET A 122 -14.70 4.48 -22.80
N PHE A 123 -15.16 3.50 -23.58
CA PHE A 123 -16.39 2.74 -23.34
C PHE A 123 -17.65 3.61 -23.16
N ASP A 124 -17.85 4.56 -24.08
CA ASP A 124 -18.97 5.51 -24.10
C ASP A 124 -19.08 6.42 -22.86
N THR A 125 -18.04 6.51 -22.02
CA THR A 125 -17.99 7.39 -20.84
C THR A 125 -16.89 8.44 -21.01
N GLU A 126 -17.23 9.71 -20.80
CA GLU A 126 -16.29 10.82 -20.89
C GLU A 126 -16.12 11.50 -19.53
N MET A 127 -14.88 11.67 -19.09
CA MET A 127 -14.56 12.48 -17.90
C MET A 127 -13.78 13.71 -18.29
N TYR A 128 -14.30 14.84 -17.82
CA TYR A 128 -13.72 16.15 -18.04
C TYR A 128 -13.30 16.77 -16.71
N THR A 129 -12.19 17.50 -16.74
CA THR A 129 -11.67 18.25 -15.61
C THR A 129 -11.60 19.73 -15.94
N VAL A 130 -11.74 20.57 -14.91
CA VAL A 130 -11.59 22.03 -14.99
C VAL A 130 -10.42 22.45 -14.11
N ASP A 131 -9.57 23.35 -14.62
CA ASP A 131 -8.62 24.06 -13.76
C ASP A 131 -9.33 24.70 -12.56
N PRO A 132 -8.68 24.76 -11.38
CA PRO A 132 -9.27 25.37 -10.20
C PRO A 132 -9.89 26.75 -10.46
N LEU A 133 -11.13 26.92 -10.02
CA LEU A 133 -11.87 28.18 -10.06
C LEU A 133 -11.55 29.01 -8.82
N LEU A 134 -11.63 30.34 -8.97
CA LEU A 134 -11.47 31.27 -7.86
C LEU A 134 -12.81 31.92 -7.52
N ALA A 135 -13.07 32.04 -6.24
CA ALA A 135 -14.15 32.81 -5.65
C ALA A 135 -13.52 33.83 -4.67
N GLN A 136 -14.03 35.06 -4.64
CA GLN A 136 -13.48 36.11 -3.80
C GLN A 136 -14.51 36.67 -2.82
N PRO A 137 -14.09 37.05 -1.59
CA PRO A 137 -14.95 37.74 -0.64
C PRO A 137 -15.25 39.18 -1.11
N ALA A 138 -16.27 39.79 -0.49
CA ALA A 138 -16.67 41.16 -0.82
C ALA A 138 -15.52 42.17 -0.58
N GLN A 139 -14.77 41.96 0.50
CA GLN A 139 -13.57 42.71 0.85
C GLN A 139 -12.44 41.71 1.16
N PRO A 140 -11.18 42.01 0.79
CA PRO A 140 -10.05 41.15 1.16
C PRO A 140 -9.89 41.10 2.68
N MET A 141 -9.38 39.98 3.18
CA MET A 141 -9.26 39.76 4.63
C MET A 141 -8.26 40.73 5.26
N SER A 142 -8.48 41.08 6.53
CA SER A 142 -7.68 42.10 7.24
C SER A 142 -6.20 41.73 7.39
N PHE A 143 -5.86 40.44 7.32
CA PHE A 143 -4.51 39.92 7.39
C PHE A 143 -3.78 39.92 6.03
N CYS A 144 -4.48 40.21 4.93
CA CYS A 144 -3.87 40.27 3.62
C CYS A 144 -2.90 41.47 3.51
N PRO A 145 -1.77 41.33 2.80
CA PRO A 145 -0.81 42.42 2.64
C PRO A 145 -1.50 43.68 2.12
N LYS A 146 -1.41 44.79 2.85
CA LYS A 146 -1.97 46.07 2.38
C LYS A 146 -1.26 46.45 1.08
N ALA A 147 -2.04 46.67 0.02
CA ALA A 147 -1.50 47.12 -1.25
C ALA A 147 -0.61 48.34 -1.02
N ALA A 148 0.64 48.27 -1.49
CA ALA A 148 1.52 49.43 -1.52
C ALA A 148 0.80 50.54 -2.30
N THR A 149 0.72 51.73 -1.69
CA THR A 149 0.21 52.94 -2.34
C THR A 149 0.84 53.11 -3.72
N PRO A 150 0.07 53.45 -4.77
CA PRO A 150 0.59 53.57 -6.12
C PRO A 150 1.55 54.76 -6.19
N ASN A 151 2.77 54.52 -6.65
CA ASN A 151 3.71 55.60 -6.97
C ASN A 151 3.12 56.50 -8.08
N PRO A 152 3.36 57.83 -8.02
CA PRO A 152 2.77 58.77 -8.95
C PRO A 152 3.25 58.55 -10.38
N VAL A 153 2.31 58.68 -11.31
CA VAL A 153 2.50 58.66 -12.76
C VAL A 153 3.49 59.75 -13.18
N ALA A 154 4.54 59.35 -13.90
CA ALA A 154 5.41 60.22 -14.67
C ALA A 154 5.11 60.05 -16.17
N PRO A 155 5.28 61.10 -17.00
CA PRO A 155 4.44 61.35 -18.16
C PRO A 155 4.74 60.47 -19.38
N SER A 156 3.69 60.31 -20.18
CA SER A 156 3.62 59.63 -21.46
C SER A 156 4.72 60.05 -22.45
N ASN A 157 5.48 59.07 -22.95
CA ASN A 157 6.22 59.17 -24.20
C ASN A 157 5.45 58.49 -25.36
N PRO A 158 5.69 58.90 -26.62
CA PRO A 158 4.80 58.68 -27.77
C PRO A 158 4.75 57.22 -28.25
N PRO A 159 3.81 56.88 -29.16
CA PRO A 159 3.54 55.49 -29.51
C PRO A 159 4.73 54.84 -30.21
N LEU A 160 5.23 53.74 -29.63
CA LEU A 160 6.12 52.84 -30.34
C LEU A 160 5.29 52.08 -31.37
N VAL A 161 5.55 52.42 -32.63
CA VAL A 161 5.13 51.73 -33.84
C VAL A 161 5.35 50.22 -33.69
N MET A 162 4.29 49.44 -33.92
CA MET A 162 4.38 47.99 -34.00
C MET A 162 5.39 47.59 -35.09
N PRO A 163 6.37 46.73 -34.81
CA PRO A 163 7.07 46.03 -35.88
C PRO A 163 6.07 45.13 -36.62
N PRO A 164 6.24 44.93 -37.93
CA PRO A 164 5.39 44.03 -38.70
C PRO A 164 5.42 42.61 -38.11
N PRO A 165 4.38 41.79 -38.36
CA PRO A 165 4.31 40.44 -37.82
C PRO A 165 5.56 39.66 -38.21
N ALA A 166 6.19 39.04 -37.21
CA ALA A 166 7.28 38.10 -37.45
C ALA A 166 6.75 36.98 -38.39
N PRO A 167 7.55 36.54 -39.38
CA PRO A 167 7.11 35.51 -40.31
C PRO A 167 6.75 34.24 -39.55
N GLN A 168 5.63 33.62 -39.94
CA GLN A 168 5.20 32.32 -39.43
C GLN A 168 6.39 31.35 -39.44
N GLN A 169 6.75 30.82 -38.27
CA GLN A 169 7.63 29.67 -38.22
C GLN A 169 6.93 28.50 -38.94
N PRO A 170 7.64 27.76 -39.80
CA PRO A 170 7.07 26.57 -40.41
C PRO A 170 6.65 25.57 -39.32
N PRO A 171 5.62 24.75 -39.57
CA PRO A 171 5.13 23.79 -38.59
C PRO A 171 6.28 22.89 -38.11
N LEU A 172 6.33 22.66 -36.80
CA LEU A 172 7.24 21.67 -36.20
C LEU A 172 7.03 20.32 -36.92
N PRO A 173 8.10 19.64 -37.35
CA PRO A 173 7.97 18.33 -37.97
C PRO A 173 7.32 17.36 -36.97
N PRO A 174 6.50 16.41 -37.46
CA PRO A 174 5.87 15.43 -36.59
C PRO A 174 6.95 14.68 -35.79
N VAL A 175 6.70 14.50 -34.50
CA VAL A 175 7.52 13.64 -33.63
C VAL A 175 7.65 12.29 -34.32
N PRO A 176 8.87 11.75 -34.51
CA PRO A 176 9.04 10.47 -35.18
C PRO A 176 8.23 9.41 -34.41
N ARG A 177 7.38 8.68 -35.11
CA ARG A 177 6.80 7.46 -34.55
C ARG A 177 7.96 6.58 -34.09
N LEU A 178 7.92 6.12 -32.84
CA LEU A 178 8.86 5.14 -32.33
C LEU A 178 8.92 3.99 -33.35
N PRO A 179 10.12 3.58 -33.80
CA PRO A 179 10.23 2.46 -34.71
C PRO A 179 9.61 1.22 -34.05
N PRO A 180 8.93 0.34 -34.81
CA PRO A 180 8.49 -0.93 -34.27
C PRO A 180 9.69 -1.66 -33.66
N MET A 181 9.51 -2.22 -32.47
CA MET A 181 10.57 -2.93 -31.75
C MET A 181 11.26 -3.92 -32.71
N PRO A 182 12.59 -3.81 -32.89
CA PRO A 182 13.30 -4.79 -33.70
C PRO A 182 13.15 -6.18 -33.05
N PRO A 183 13.05 -7.26 -33.84
CA PRO A 183 12.98 -8.60 -33.28
C PRO A 183 14.20 -8.86 -32.39
N VAL A 184 13.92 -9.30 -31.15
CA VAL A 184 14.90 -9.56 -30.09
C VAL A 184 15.88 -10.62 -30.57
N PRO A 185 17.18 -10.31 -30.79
CA PRO A 185 18.11 -11.28 -31.35
C PRO A 185 18.84 -12.11 -30.29
N PHE A 186 18.49 -11.98 -29.01
CA PHE A 186 19.05 -12.81 -27.96
C PHE A 186 17.92 -13.37 -27.08
N LEU A 187 17.57 -14.61 -27.35
CA LEU A 187 16.95 -15.49 -26.34
C LEU A 187 17.97 -15.96 -25.28
N GLU A 188 19.28 -15.73 -25.50
CA GLU A 188 20.35 -16.18 -24.63
C GLU A 188 20.96 -15.04 -23.80
N ALA A 189 21.23 -15.31 -22.52
CA ALA A 189 21.84 -14.36 -21.59
C ALA A 189 23.23 -13.90 -22.06
N SER A 190 23.47 -12.58 -22.10
CA SER A 190 24.80 -12.02 -22.37
C SER A 190 25.08 -10.78 -21.52
N ALA A 191 26.24 -10.75 -20.87
CA ALA A 191 26.77 -9.61 -20.13
C ALA A 191 28.19 -9.28 -20.64
N CYS A 192 28.37 -8.12 -21.27
CA CYS A 192 29.62 -7.74 -21.90
C CYS A 192 30.25 -6.51 -21.23
N PRO A 193 31.55 -6.56 -20.86
CA PRO A 193 32.23 -5.43 -20.27
C PRO A 193 32.47 -4.32 -21.30
N TYR A 194 32.69 -3.09 -20.84
CA TYR A 194 32.71 -1.89 -21.69
C TYR A 194 33.72 -1.98 -22.84
N GLN A 195 34.83 -2.70 -22.68
CA GLN A 195 35.85 -2.89 -23.71
C GLN A 195 35.28 -3.57 -24.95
N LYS A 196 34.34 -4.51 -24.79
CA LYS A 196 33.69 -5.19 -25.91
C LYS A 196 32.79 -4.23 -26.67
N TRP A 197 32.02 -3.40 -25.97
CA TRP A 197 31.17 -2.38 -26.60
C TRP A 197 31.93 -1.32 -27.43
N MET A 198 33.23 -1.13 -27.13
CA MET A 198 34.09 -0.17 -27.83
C MET A 198 34.84 -0.75 -29.04
N MET A 199 34.75 -2.07 -29.30
CA MET A 199 35.40 -2.67 -30.46
C MET A 199 34.61 -2.40 -31.75
N PRO A 200 35.26 -1.95 -32.85
CA PRO A 200 34.57 -1.64 -34.11
C PRO A 200 33.77 -2.81 -34.69
N GLU A 201 34.25 -4.05 -34.53
CA GLU A 201 33.57 -5.26 -35.00
C GLU A 201 32.24 -5.58 -34.28
N PHE A 202 31.91 -4.90 -33.16
CA PHE A 202 30.68 -5.10 -32.39
C PHE A 202 29.74 -3.90 -32.44
N ARG A 203 30.02 -2.91 -33.32
CA ARG A 203 29.23 -1.67 -33.41
C ARG A 203 27.76 -1.90 -33.76
N CYS A 204 27.39 -3.02 -34.38
CA CYS A 204 26.00 -3.35 -34.70
C CYS A 204 25.10 -3.63 -33.48
N TYR A 205 25.67 -3.82 -32.28
CA TYR A 205 24.90 -3.99 -31.05
C TYR A 205 24.43 -2.65 -30.42
N TRP A 206 24.93 -1.51 -30.91
CA TRP A 206 24.45 -0.18 -30.55
C TRP A 206 23.12 0.14 -31.26
N LYS A 207 22.05 -0.55 -30.87
CA LYS A 207 20.75 -0.53 -31.59
C LYS A 207 19.78 0.54 -31.10
N VAL A 208 19.79 0.84 -29.81
CA VAL A 208 18.85 1.78 -29.16
C VAL A 208 19.45 3.17 -29.01
N VAL A 209 20.77 3.24 -28.85
CA VAL A 209 21.57 4.46 -28.74
C VAL A 209 22.85 4.29 -29.54
N THR A 210 23.51 5.39 -29.87
CA THR A 210 24.78 5.39 -30.61
C THR A 210 25.89 5.99 -29.75
N PRO A 211 27.18 5.79 -30.09
CA PRO A 211 28.28 6.46 -29.40
C PRO A 211 28.19 8.00 -29.42
N ASP A 212 27.47 8.59 -30.38
CA ASP A 212 27.28 10.04 -30.50
C ASP A 212 26.06 10.56 -29.72
N THR A 213 25.22 9.66 -29.20
CA THR A 213 24.09 10.02 -28.33
C THR A 213 24.59 10.75 -27.08
N LYS A 214 23.92 11.85 -26.71
CA LYS A 214 24.29 12.66 -25.54
C LYS A 214 23.90 11.96 -24.24
N VAL A 215 24.76 12.02 -23.23
CA VAL A 215 24.52 11.52 -21.87
C VAL A 215 23.27 12.16 -21.28
N ALA A 216 23.07 13.47 -21.49
CA ALA A 216 21.90 14.21 -21.01
C ALA A 216 20.56 13.68 -21.58
N VAL A 217 20.56 13.18 -22.82
CA VAL A 217 19.36 12.60 -23.46
C VAL A 217 18.99 11.26 -22.82
N VAL A 218 19.98 10.52 -22.34
CA VAL A 218 19.81 9.15 -21.85
C VAL A 218 19.62 9.09 -20.35
N PHE A 219 20.38 9.88 -19.59
CA PHE A 219 20.38 9.88 -18.13
C PHE A 219 19.69 11.11 -17.52
N GLY A 220 19.24 12.06 -18.34
CA GLY A 220 18.43 13.20 -17.90
C GLY A 220 19.23 14.35 -17.26
N LEU A 221 18.49 15.28 -16.65
CA LEU A 221 19.00 16.58 -16.17
C LEU A 221 20.05 16.46 -15.06
N ILE A 222 19.94 15.47 -14.18
CA ILE A 222 20.90 15.25 -13.08
C ILE A 222 22.28 14.89 -13.66
N ALA A 223 22.32 13.98 -14.63
CA ALA A 223 23.54 13.63 -15.33
C ALA A 223 24.07 14.79 -16.18
N ALA A 224 23.18 15.58 -16.80
CA ALA A 224 23.57 16.78 -17.56
C ALA A 224 24.27 17.83 -16.65
N ASN A 225 23.72 18.07 -15.46
CA ASN A 225 24.32 18.98 -14.48
C ASN A 225 25.69 18.50 -13.99
N LYS A 226 25.90 17.19 -13.88
CA LYS A 226 27.17 16.63 -13.41
C LYS A 226 28.25 16.51 -14.51
N TYR A 227 27.86 16.10 -15.71
CA TYR A 227 28.80 15.71 -16.77
C TYR A 227 28.86 16.71 -17.94
N GLY A 228 27.97 17.71 -17.95
CA GLY A 228 27.74 18.62 -19.06
C GLY A 228 26.72 18.07 -20.05
N THR A 229 26.04 18.98 -20.76
CA THR A 229 25.03 18.65 -21.79
C THR A 229 25.64 18.05 -23.06
N ASP A 230 26.92 18.31 -23.32
CA ASP A 230 27.60 17.91 -24.54
C ASP A 230 28.31 16.55 -24.51
N MET A 231 28.43 15.94 -23.32
CA MET A 231 29.06 14.63 -23.15
C MET A 231 28.35 13.56 -23.99
N THR A 232 29.07 12.78 -24.79
CA THR A 232 28.50 11.65 -25.55
C THR A 232 28.69 10.32 -24.83
N LEU A 233 27.88 9.31 -25.16
CA LEU A 233 28.04 7.94 -24.64
C LEU A 233 29.40 7.34 -25.03
N GLY A 234 29.91 7.64 -26.22
CA GLY A 234 31.24 7.21 -26.66
C GLY A 234 32.38 7.85 -25.85
N GLN A 235 32.21 9.11 -25.41
CA GLN A 235 33.13 9.78 -24.51
C GLN A 235 33.02 9.23 -23.07
N ALA A 236 31.79 8.98 -22.60
CA ALA A 236 31.51 8.33 -21.32
C ALA A 236 32.28 7.02 -21.16
N MET A 237 32.32 6.19 -22.21
CA MET A 237 32.99 4.89 -22.19
C MET A 237 34.52 4.95 -22.04
N LYS A 238 35.13 6.13 -22.21
CA LYS A 238 36.59 6.35 -22.09
C LYS A 238 37.01 6.84 -20.70
N GLY A 239 36.07 7.18 -19.82
CA GLY A 239 36.36 7.70 -18.48
C GLY A 239 37.12 6.70 -17.61
N ARG A 240 38.22 7.12 -16.95
CA ARG A 240 39.01 6.32 -16.00
C ARG A 240 39.50 7.20 -14.83
N GLY A 241 39.83 6.58 -13.70
CA GLY A 241 40.51 7.22 -12.56
C GLY A 241 39.61 8.07 -11.63
N ASP A 242 38.54 8.66 -12.16
CA ASP A 242 37.57 9.43 -11.38
C ASP A 242 36.30 8.60 -11.06
N PRO A 243 35.75 8.65 -9.83
CA PRO A 243 34.54 7.90 -9.44
C PRO A 243 33.32 8.18 -10.32
N TYR A 244 33.08 9.43 -10.69
CA TYR A 244 31.92 9.82 -11.49
C TYR A 244 32.10 9.43 -12.96
N ARG A 245 33.30 9.58 -13.49
CA ARG A 245 33.67 9.05 -14.83
C ARG A 245 33.58 7.53 -14.89
N THR A 246 33.89 6.85 -13.79
CA THR A 246 33.78 5.39 -13.68
C THR A 246 32.31 4.97 -13.61
N LEU A 247 31.49 5.63 -12.79
CA LEU A 247 30.04 5.43 -12.76
C LEU A 247 29.43 5.64 -14.14
N LEU A 248 29.80 6.71 -14.84
CA LEU A 248 29.29 7.03 -16.16
C LEU A 248 29.66 5.96 -17.21
N ARG A 249 30.90 5.46 -17.18
CA ARG A 249 31.33 4.35 -18.06
C ARG A 249 30.56 3.06 -17.78
N GLU A 250 30.51 2.64 -16.52
CA GLU A 250 29.89 1.37 -16.14
C GLU A 250 28.35 1.41 -16.27
N GLY A 251 27.73 2.57 -15.98
CA GLY A 251 26.30 2.80 -16.20
C GLY A 251 25.94 2.82 -17.68
N THR A 252 26.75 3.45 -18.54
CA THR A 252 26.56 3.38 -20.00
C THR A 252 26.66 1.94 -20.51
N THR A 253 27.60 1.17 -19.97
CA THR A 253 27.78 -0.25 -20.33
C THR A 253 26.61 -1.11 -19.84
N ALA A 254 26.13 -0.88 -18.61
CA ALA A 254 24.98 -1.57 -18.04
C ALA A 254 23.71 -1.31 -18.85
N LEU A 255 23.53 -0.06 -19.30
CA LEU A 255 22.40 0.31 -20.16
C LEU A 255 22.44 -0.46 -21.48
N LEU A 256 23.59 -0.52 -22.13
CA LEU A 256 23.74 -1.24 -23.39
C LEU A 256 23.51 -2.75 -23.24
N ASN A 257 24.02 -3.35 -22.15
CA ASN A 257 23.75 -4.76 -21.82
C ASN A 257 22.25 -5.00 -21.55
N SER A 258 21.61 -4.11 -20.78
CA SER A 258 20.19 -4.23 -20.44
C SER A 258 19.26 -4.19 -21.66
N TYR A 259 19.59 -3.39 -22.69
CA TYR A 259 18.82 -3.36 -23.93
C TYR A 259 19.06 -4.55 -24.85
N ASN A 260 20.20 -5.24 -24.70
CA ASN A 260 20.57 -6.35 -25.58
C ASN A 260 20.39 -7.74 -24.93
N SER A 261 20.06 -7.80 -23.63
CA SER A 261 19.84 -9.05 -22.90
C SER A 261 18.76 -8.86 -21.83
N ILE A 262 17.61 -9.53 -22.00
CA ILE A 262 16.52 -9.55 -21.02
C ILE A 262 16.90 -10.21 -19.69
N GLN A 263 17.96 -11.02 -19.69
CA GLN A 263 18.49 -11.69 -18.49
C GLN A 263 19.62 -10.88 -17.81
N PHE A 264 19.87 -9.64 -18.25
CA PHE A 264 20.84 -8.78 -17.57
C PHE A 264 20.25 -8.29 -16.24
N PRO A 265 21.01 -8.25 -15.12
CA PRO A 265 20.48 -7.95 -13.78
C PRO A 265 19.76 -6.61 -13.62
N TYR A 266 20.04 -5.66 -14.51
CA TYR A 266 19.41 -4.35 -14.49
C TYR A 266 18.54 -4.16 -15.74
N HIS A 267 17.28 -3.80 -15.55
CA HIS A 267 16.43 -3.29 -16.63
C HIS A 267 16.92 -1.88 -17.08
N PRO A 268 16.75 -1.46 -18.35
CA PRO A 268 17.25 -0.16 -18.81
C PRO A 268 16.82 1.04 -17.96
N LEU A 269 15.56 1.08 -17.52
CA LEU A 269 15.06 2.13 -16.62
C LEU A 269 15.71 2.06 -15.23
N GLY A 270 15.98 0.84 -14.73
CA GLY A 270 16.68 0.63 -13.47
C GLY A 270 18.12 1.16 -13.52
N VAL A 271 18.82 1.00 -14.66
CA VAL A 271 20.15 1.58 -14.86
C VAL A 271 20.10 3.11 -14.76
N ILE A 272 19.12 3.75 -15.40
CA ILE A 272 18.94 5.21 -15.37
C ILE A 272 18.64 5.70 -13.94
N GLN A 273 17.76 5.01 -13.22
CA GLN A 273 17.39 5.35 -11.84
C GLN A 273 18.58 5.23 -10.87
N HIS A 274 19.27 4.08 -10.87
CA HIS A 274 20.43 3.86 -10.01
C HIS A 274 21.54 4.87 -10.30
N MET A 275 21.73 5.21 -11.58
CA MET A 275 22.69 6.24 -11.97
C MET A 275 22.32 7.62 -11.42
N ASN A 276 21.05 8.02 -11.50
CA ASN A 276 20.60 9.32 -10.98
C ASN A 276 20.60 9.38 -9.45
N TRP A 277 20.21 8.31 -8.75
CA TRP A 277 20.32 8.22 -7.30
C TRP A 277 21.77 8.29 -6.82
N ALA A 278 22.68 7.60 -7.51
CA ALA A 278 24.10 7.69 -7.20
C ALA A 278 24.64 9.12 -7.37
N LEU A 279 24.18 9.85 -8.39
CA LEU A 279 24.57 11.23 -8.65
C LEU A 279 24.02 12.25 -7.63
N MET A 280 22.86 11.97 -7.04
CA MET A 280 22.29 12.78 -5.95
C MET A 280 22.85 12.40 -4.57
N GLY A 281 23.52 11.24 -4.48
CA GLY A 281 24.13 10.74 -3.26
C GLY A 281 25.58 11.20 -3.04
N SER A 282 26.21 10.60 -2.03
CA SER A 282 27.62 10.83 -1.71
C SER A 282 28.56 10.17 -2.74
N THR A 283 29.83 10.58 -2.78
CA THR A 283 30.88 9.91 -3.57
C THR A 283 31.00 8.41 -3.25
N ARG A 284 30.64 8.00 -2.03
CA ARG A 284 30.57 6.60 -1.63
C ARG A 284 29.44 5.86 -2.38
N HIS A 285 28.25 6.45 -2.51
CA HIS A 285 27.16 5.88 -3.30
C HIS A 285 27.51 5.79 -4.80
N VAL A 286 28.23 6.77 -5.33
CA VAL A 286 28.76 6.76 -6.71
C VAL A 286 29.67 5.55 -6.93
N LEU A 287 30.62 5.31 -6.02
CA LEU A 287 31.55 4.19 -6.10
C LEU A 287 30.86 2.83 -5.95
N HIS A 288 29.93 2.71 -5.00
CA HIS A 288 29.18 1.46 -4.81
C HIS A 288 28.33 1.14 -6.05
N THR A 289 27.63 2.13 -6.60
CA THR A 289 26.80 1.93 -7.81
C THR A 289 27.66 1.58 -9.02
N ALA A 290 28.80 2.26 -9.19
CA ALA A 290 29.76 1.94 -10.25
C ALA A 290 30.30 0.51 -10.13
N LEU A 291 30.60 0.07 -8.90
CA LEU A 291 31.07 -1.29 -8.61
C LEU A 291 29.99 -2.34 -8.92
N SER A 292 28.73 -2.06 -8.56
CA SER A 292 27.60 -2.96 -8.85
C SER A 292 27.37 -3.10 -10.35
N PHE A 293 27.39 -2.00 -11.11
CA PHE A 293 27.33 -2.07 -12.58
C PHE A 293 28.52 -2.81 -13.17
N MET A 294 29.74 -2.58 -12.68
CA MET A 294 30.93 -3.29 -13.16
C MET A 294 30.85 -4.81 -12.93
N ARG A 295 30.30 -5.24 -11.79
CA ARG A 295 30.04 -6.67 -11.50
C ARG A 295 29.00 -7.26 -12.44
N ALA A 296 27.87 -6.57 -12.65
CA ALA A 296 26.86 -7.04 -13.59
C ALA A 296 27.38 -7.08 -15.04
N ASN A 297 28.11 -6.05 -15.48
CA ASN A 297 28.71 -5.96 -16.82
C ASN A 297 29.72 -7.07 -17.12
N SER A 298 30.34 -7.65 -16.09
CA SER A 298 31.27 -8.77 -16.21
C SER A 298 30.61 -10.14 -16.10
N GLY A 299 29.29 -10.22 -15.84
CA GLY A 299 28.58 -11.46 -15.56
C GLY A 299 28.85 -12.02 -14.16
N THR A 300 29.45 -11.25 -13.27
CA THR A 300 29.76 -11.71 -11.91
C THR A 300 28.47 -11.79 -11.09
N GLY A 301 28.14 -12.99 -10.60
CA GLY A 301 26.89 -13.24 -9.86
C GLY A 301 25.71 -13.68 -10.72
N THR A 302 25.91 -13.89 -12.02
CA THR A 302 24.94 -14.53 -12.93
C THR A 302 25.59 -15.66 -13.73
N ASN A 303 24.80 -16.55 -14.33
CA ASN A 303 25.31 -17.56 -15.28
C ASN A 303 25.56 -16.99 -16.70
N ALA A 304 25.62 -15.65 -16.85
CA ALA A 304 25.68 -14.99 -18.15
C ALA A 304 27.13 -14.60 -18.53
N THR A 305 27.62 -15.08 -19.67
CA THR A 305 28.92 -14.71 -20.25
C THR A 305 28.75 -13.79 -21.46
N CYS A 306 29.74 -12.96 -21.81
CA CYS A 306 29.65 -12.12 -23.00
C CYS A 306 29.61 -12.96 -24.31
N ARG A 307 28.50 -12.91 -25.06
CA ARG A 307 28.26 -13.69 -26.29
C ARG A 307 28.28 -12.85 -27.58
N PHE A 308 29.00 -11.73 -27.60
CA PHE A 308 29.13 -10.92 -28.82
C PHE A 308 29.77 -11.70 -29.96
N THR A 309 29.12 -11.69 -31.13
CA THR A 309 29.67 -12.21 -32.38
C THR A 309 30.00 -11.05 -33.32
N THR A 310 31.03 -11.22 -34.17
CA THR A 310 31.49 -10.13 -35.04
C THR A 310 30.41 -9.78 -36.05
N CYS A 311 30.11 -8.49 -36.22
CA CYS A 311 29.05 -8.03 -37.12
C CYS A 311 29.32 -8.33 -38.63
N LYS A 312 30.49 -8.86 -39.00
CA LYS A 312 30.88 -9.16 -40.40
C LYS A 312 30.34 -10.48 -40.96
N THR A 313 29.75 -11.36 -40.15
CA THR A 313 29.26 -12.68 -40.61
C THR A 313 27.82 -12.72 -41.11
N GLN A 314 27.11 -11.59 -41.22
CA GLN A 314 25.75 -11.53 -41.78
C GLN A 314 25.67 -10.91 -43.19
N LYS A 315 26.49 -11.37 -44.14
CA LYS A 315 26.30 -11.10 -45.58
C LYS A 315 26.55 -12.34 -46.43
N GLY A 316 25.47 -12.82 -47.07
CA GLY A 316 25.42 -13.94 -48.03
C GLY A 316 24.85 -15.21 -47.37
N THR A 317 23.73 -15.79 -47.77
CA THR A 317 23.13 -15.90 -49.10
C THR A 317 21.63 -16.18 -49.01
N SER A 318 20.81 -15.37 -49.68
CA SER A 318 19.56 -15.88 -50.28
C SER A 318 19.92 -16.50 -51.63
N LYS A 319 19.80 -17.82 -51.75
CA LYS A 319 19.52 -18.48 -53.03
C LYS A 319 19.02 -19.91 -52.82
N LEU A 320 17.80 -20.10 -53.29
CA LEU A 320 17.14 -21.32 -53.71
C LEU A 320 18.14 -22.39 -54.20
N VAL A 321 18.18 -23.56 -53.54
CA VAL A 321 18.63 -24.81 -54.17
C VAL A 321 17.61 -25.91 -53.86
N ARG A 322 17.05 -26.40 -54.96
CA ARG A 322 16.17 -27.54 -55.15
C ARG A 322 17.06 -28.79 -55.27
N ASN A 323 16.73 -29.90 -54.60
CA ASN A 323 17.06 -31.32 -54.91
C ASN A 323 16.42 -32.17 -53.80
N LYS A 324 15.54 -33.15 -53.98
CA LYS A 324 15.35 -34.22 -55.00
C LYS A 324 16.56 -35.16 -55.15
N ALA A 325 16.50 -36.27 -54.40
CA ALA A 325 16.86 -37.68 -54.73
C ALA A 325 17.21 -38.38 -53.40
N MET A 326 16.42 -39.36 -52.91
CA MET A 326 16.49 -40.81 -53.24
C MET A 326 17.90 -41.35 -52.96
N GLU A 327 18.15 -42.42 -52.22
CA GLU A 327 17.49 -43.71 -52.01
C GLU A 327 18.47 -44.47 -51.07
N ARG A 328 18.16 -45.32 -50.09
CA ARG A 328 17.57 -46.66 -50.12
C ARG A 328 17.85 -47.25 -48.72
N ILE A 329 16.84 -47.71 -47.99
CA ILE A 329 16.82 -49.07 -47.40
C ILE A 329 15.35 -49.51 -47.44
N ARG A 330 15.12 -50.66 -48.07
CA ARG A 330 13.82 -51.29 -48.37
C ARG A 330 13.06 -51.69 -47.12
N TRP A 331 11.74 -51.53 -47.19
CA TRP A 331 10.77 -52.31 -46.43
C TRP A 331 10.27 -53.46 -47.31
N ASP A 332 10.26 -54.67 -46.76
CA ASP A 332 9.63 -55.84 -47.36
C ASP A 332 8.44 -56.26 -46.46
N PRO A 333 7.18 -56.12 -46.91
CA PRO A 333 6.02 -56.47 -46.11
C PRO A 333 5.40 -57.76 -46.64
N SER A 334 5.89 -58.90 -46.16
CA SER A 334 5.08 -60.12 -46.05
C SER A 334 5.87 -61.18 -45.31
N PHE A 335 5.61 -61.37 -44.02
CA PHE A 335 5.48 -62.72 -43.47
C PHE A 335 4.67 -62.71 -42.18
N LEU A 336 3.65 -63.55 -42.22
CA LEU A 336 2.67 -63.86 -41.20
C LEU A 336 3.29 -64.63 -40.01
N LEU A 337 2.61 -64.48 -38.87
CA LEU A 337 2.32 -65.51 -37.86
C LEU A 337 3.46 -66.07 -36.98
N SER A 338 3.07 -66.21 -35.71
CA SER A 338 3.65 -67.02 -34.63
C SER A 338 4.82 -66.40 -33.84
N GLN A 339 4.57 -66.05 -32.57
CA GLN A 339 5.11 -66.74 -31.39
C GLN A 339 4.64 -66.05 -30.07
N PRO A 340 4.38 -66.80 -28.98
CA PRO A 340 3.66 -66.32 -27.81
C PRO A 340 4.62 -65.85 -26.72
N THR A 341 5.08 -64.60 -26.75
CA THR A 341 5.95 -64.08 -25.67
C THR A 341 5.57 -62.70 -25.15
N ILE A 342 4.53 -62.05 -25.69
CA ILE A 342 4.12 -60.71 -25.26
C ILE A 342 3.07 -60.74 -24.11
N ILE A 343 2.42 -61.87 -23.86
CA ILE A 343 1.37 -61.98 -22.83
C ILE A 343 1.96 -62.14 -21.41
N LEU A 344 3.21 -62.58 -21.25
CA LEU A 344 3.81 -62.76 -19.92
C LEU A 344 4.46 -61.47 -19.35
N LEU A 345 4.73 -60.46 -20.18
CA LEU A 345 5.24 -59.16 -19.71
C LEU A 345 4.13 -58.20 -19.23
N LEU A 346 2.88 -58.42 -19.66
CA LEU A 346 1.73 -57.59 -19.29
C LEU A 346 1.05 -58.00 -17.98
N LEU A 347 1.42 -59.15 -17.39
CA LEU A 347 0.87 -59.64 -16.12
C LEU A 347 1.79 -59.40 -14.90
N LEU A 348 2.98 -58.82 -15.09
CA LEU A 348 3.90 -58.44 -13.99
C LEU A 348 3.86 -56.94 -13.64
N LEU A 349 2.96 -56.16 -14.26
CA LEU A 349 2.75 -54.73 -13.97
C LEU A 349 1.55 -54.45 -13.04
N SER A 350 0.94 -55.49 -12.44
CA SER A 350 -0.08 -55.34 -11.39
C SER A 350 0.51 -55.59 -9.99
N GLY A 351 1.58 -54.88 -9.65
CA GLY A 351 1.97 -54.60 -8.27
C GLY A 351 1.49 -53.20 -7.88
N PRO A 352 1.23 -52.90 -6.59
CA PRO A 352 0.73 -51.59 -6.22
C PRO A 352 1.78 -50.55 -6.62
N LEU A 353 1.40 -49.65 -7.53
CA LEU A 353 2.07 -48.38 -7.72
C LEU A 353 2.13 -47.73 -6.34
N PHE A 354 3.30 -47.76 -5.72
CA PHE A 354 3.66 -46.74 -4.74
C PHE A 354 3.50 -45.41 -5.49
N LYS A 355 2.36 -44.75 -5.26
CA LYS A 355 2.23 -43.32 -5.53
C LYS A 355 3.29 -42.64 -4.68
N ILE A 356 4.43 -42.32 -5.28
CA ILE A 356 5.32 -41.30 -4.73
C ILE A 356 4.54 -40.00 -4.88
N ASN A 357 3.79 -39.66 -3.83
CA ASN A 357 3.05 -38.42 -3.73
C ASN A 357 4.04 -37.35 -3.24
N ALA A 358 4.82 -36.78 -4.15
CA ALA A 358 5.57 -35.56 -3.91
C ALA A 358 4.81 -34.40 -4.57
N GLN A 359 3.79 -33.88 -3.89
CA GLN A 359 3.33 -32.52 -4.16
C GLN A 359 4.33 -31.57 -3.49
N ASP A 360 4.96 -30.70 -4.28
CA ASP A 360 5.84 -29.65 -3.77
C ASP A 360 5.05 -28.71 -2.84
N PHE A 361 5.60 -28.42 -1.66
CA PHE A 361 4.99 -27.50 -0.70
C PHE A 361 5.07 -26.06 -1.23
N THR A 362 3.94 -25.36 -1.29
CA THR A 362 3.87 -23.94 -1.70
C THR A 362 3.79 -23.04 -0.48
N ILE A 363 4.66 -22.03 -0.40
CA ILE A 363 4.71 -21.09 0.74
C ILE A 363 3.62 -20.02 0.66
N GLN A 364 3.28 -19.56 -0.55
CA GLN A 364 2.25 -18.53 -0.75
C GLN A 364 0.89 -19.00 -0.20
N GLU A 365 0.23 -18.13 0.57
CA GLU A 365 -1.01 -18.40 1.31
C GLU A 365 -0.97 -19.60 2.29
N ALA A 366 0.20 -20.19 2.57
CA ALA A 366 0.30 -21.26 3.56
C ALA A 366 0.01 -20.74 4.99
N THR A 367 -0.70 -21.54 5.78
CA THR A 367 -0.99 -21.26 7.20
C THR A 367 0.16 -21.68 8.10
N ILE A 368 0.17 -21.19 9.36
CA ILE A 368 1.16 -21.60 10.38
C ILE A 368 1.16 -23.12 10.52
N LYS A 369 -0.02 -23.74 10.53
CA LYS A 369 -0.18 -25.19 10.64
C LYS A 369 0.44 -25.93 9.45
N ASP A 370 0.27 -25.42 8.23
CA ASP A 370 0.85 -26.01 7.03
C ASP A 370 2.39 -25.93 7.05
N VAL A 371 2.92 -24.78 7.46
CA VAL A 371 4.36 -24.56 7.59
C VAL A 371 4.96 -25.43 8.70
N GLN A 372 4.33 -25.53 9.88
CA GLN A 372 4.80 -26.40 10.96
C GLN A 372 4.77 -27.88 10.56
N ARG A 373 3.76 -28.30 9.78
CA ARG A 373 3.74 -29.64 9.18
C ARG A 373 4.90 -29.82 8.19
N ALA A 374 5.13 -28.87 7.29
CA ALA A 374 6.23 -28.93 6.32
C ALA A 374 7.62 -28.96 6.98
N PHE A 375 7.77 -28.24 8.10
CA PHE A 375 8.95 -28.29 8.96
C PHE A 375 9.16 -29.68 9.57
N THR A 376 8.10 -30.27 10.13
CA THR A 376 8.14 -31.62 10.73
C THR A 376 8.46 -32.69 9.70
N GLU A 377 7.90 -32.56 8.51
CA GLU A 377 8.12 -33.46 7.36
C GLU A 377 9.46 -33.18 6.63
N LYS A 378 10.25 -32.20 7.09
CA LYS A 378 11.52 -31.76 6.47
C LYS A 378 11.38 -31.34 5.00
N LYS A 379 10.17 -30.92 4.58
CA LYS A 379 9.90 -30.35 3.25
C LYS A 379 10.28 -28.87 3.18
N LEU A 380 10.33 -28.20 4.33
CA LEU A 380 10.71 -26.80 4.47
C LEU A 380 11.61 -26.65 5.71
N THR A 381 12.46 -25.63 5.72
CA THR A 381 13.23 -25.20 6.91
C THR A 381 12.90 -23.73 7.20
N SER A 382 13.07 -23.29 8.44
CA SER A 382 12.87 -21.88 8.82
C SER A 382 13.76 -20.97 7.99
N ARG A 383 15.01 -21.39 7.74
CA ARG A 383 15.94 -20.70 6.84
C ARG A 383 15.37 -20.45 5.45
N ARG A 384 14.83 -21.50 4.80
CA ARG A 384 14.23 -21.39 3.45
C ARG A 384 12.95 -20.53 3.45
N LEU A 385 12.16 -20.59 4.52
CA LEU A 385 10.97 -19.75 4.69
C LEU A 385 11.35 -18.27 4.82
N VAL A 386 12.38 -17.96 5.61
CA VAL A 386 12.89 -16.59 5.77
C VAL A 386 13.50 -16.08 4.47
N ASP A 387 14.30 -16.88 3.76
CA ASP A 387 14.85 -16.50 2.46
C ASP A 387 13.77 -16.17 1.43
N TYR A 388 12.67 -16.95 1.41
CA TYR A 388 11.52 -16.68 0.55
C TYR A 388 10.90 -15.31 0.85
N TYR A 389 10.63 -14.99 2.11
CA TYR A 389 10.02 -13.71 2.47
C TYR A 389 10.96 -12.52 2.28
N LEU A 390 12.26 -12.67 2.55
CA LEU A 390 13.25 -11.63 2.27
C LEU A 390 13.30 -11.29 0.79
N ASN A 391 13.22 -12.30 -0.09
CA ASN A 391 13.15 -12.10 -1.53
C ASN A 391 11.87 -11.36 -1.96
N ARG A 392 10.71 -11.75 -1.41
CA ARG A 392 9.45 -11.03 -1.69
C ARG A 392 9.49 -9.58 -1.23
N ILE A 393 10.07 -9.30 -0.06
CA ILE A 393 10.30 -7.93 0.41
C ILE A 393 11.19 -7.16 -0.56
N GLU A 394 12.30 -7.73 -1.01
CA GLU A 394 13.21 -7.08 -1.97
C GLU A 394 12.49 -6.70 -3.28
N CYS A 395 11.61 -7.57 -3.77
CA CYS A 395 10.90 -7.38 -5.04
C CYS A 395 9.73 -6.40 -4.94
N LEU A 396 8.90 -6.50 -3.89
CA LEU A 396 7.60 -5.82 -3.82
C LEU A 396 7.65 -4.53 -3.01
N ASN A 397 8.51 -4.48 -1.99
CA ASN A 397 8.56 -3.33 -1.07
C ASN A 397 9.01 -2.01 -1.73
N PRO A 398 9.83 -1.97 -2.80
CA PRO A 398 10.11 -0.71 -3.52
C PRO A 398 8.84 0.00 -4.03
N GLU A 399 7.79 -0.75 -4.36
CA GLU A 399 6.50 -0.20 -4.79
C GLU A 399 5.53 -0.03 -3.62
N LEU A 400 5.47 -1.01 -2.72
CA LEU A 400 4.45 -1.08 -1.66
C LEU A 400 4.80 -0.30 -0.40
N ARG A 401 6.10 -0.12 -0.12
CA ARG A 401 6.63 0.63 1.03
C ARG A 401 6.03 0.19 2.37
N SER A 402 5.78 -1.10 2.53
CA SER A 402 5.17 -1.69 3.72
C SER A 402 6.17 -2.12 4.78
N VAL A 403 7.42 -2.40 4.41
CA VAL A 403 8.52 -2.80 5.29
C VAL A 403 9.52 -1.66 5.38
N ILE A 404 9.68 -1.08 6.56
CA ILE A 404 10.58 0.06 6.78
C ILE A 404 12.02 -0.38 7.03
N GLU A 405 12.21 -1.53 7.68
CA GLU A 405 13.54 -2.11 7.93
C GLU A 405 13.48 -3.64 7.95
N VAL A 406 14.52 -4.29 7.44
CA VAL A 406 14.71 -5.74 7.54
C VAL A 406 15.75 -6.03 8.62
N ASN A 407 15.50 -7.05 9.45
CA ASN A 407 16.44 -7.46 10.48
C ASN A 407 17.66 -8.15 9.84
N PRO A 408 18.88 -7.59 9.96
CA PRO A 408 20.08 -8.21 9.38
C PRO A 408 20.39 -9.58 10.01
N ASP A 409 19.88 -9.87 11.21
CA ASP A 409 20.09 -11.12 11.91
C ASP A 409 18.93 -12.13 11.71
N ALA A 410 17.91 -11.83 10.88
CA ALA A 410 16.75 -12.72 10.64
C ALA A 410 17.16 -14.10 10.13
N VAL A 411 18.11 -14.14 9.20
CA VAL A 411 18.70 -15.36 8.65
C VAL A 411 19.31 -16.24 9.75
N TYR A 412 20.10 -15.61 10.62
CA TYR A 412 20.76 -16.31 11.72
C TYR A 412 19.75 -16.82 12.75
N GLN A 413 18.71 -16.05 13.05
CA GLN A 413 17.60 -16.49 13.91
C GLN A 413 16.89 -17.72 13.32
N ALA A 414 16.70 -17.76 12.00
CA ALA A 414 16.09 -18.89 11.31
C ALA A 414 16.97 -20.16 11.37
N ASP A 415 18.27 -20.03 11.10
CA ASP A 415 19.23 -21.13 11.22
C ASP A 415 19.24 -21.70 12.65
N ARG A 416 19.19 -20.82 13.66
CA ARG A 416 19.05 -21.23 15.05
C ARG A 416 17.76 -21.99 15.34
N ALA A 417 16.63 -21.51 14.82
CA ALA A 417 15.35 -22.20 14.98
C ALA A 417 15.37 -23.61 14.36
N ASP A 418 16.06 -23.78 13.22
CA ASP A 418 16.24 -25.08 12.57
C ASP A 418 17.18 -26.00 13.39
N ILE A 419 18.30 -25.51 13.91
CA ILE A 419 19.20 -26.28 14.79
C ILE A 419 18.46 -26.74 16.06
N GLU A 420 17.72 -25.82 16.68
CA GLU A 420 16.91 -26.11 17.86
C GLU A 420 15.84 -27.17 17.54
N ARG A 421 15.31 -27.19 16.31
CA ARG A 421 14.37 -28.20 15.80
C ARG A 421 14.99 -29.59 15.71
N GLU A 422 16.22 -29.69 15.22
CA GLU A 422 16.95 -30.96 15.09
C GLU A 422 17.40 -31.54 16.45
N GLY A 423 17.73 -30.68 17.41
CA GLY A 423 18.29 -31.09 18.71
C GLY A 423 17.27 -31.55 19.75
N ASN A 424 15.96 -31.44 19.50
CA ASN A 424 14.93 -31.75 20.50
C ASN A 424 13.68 -32.39 19.85
N ASN A 425 13.27 -33.55 20.39
CA ASN A 425 12.14 -34.36 19.90
C ASN A 425 10.78 -33.98 20.55
N GLY A 426 10.72 -32.90 21.33
CA GLY A 426 9.51 -32.45 22.02
C GLY A 426 8.53 -31.64 21.15
N SER A 427 7.31 -31.49 21.64
CA SER A 427 6.31 -30.55 21.11
C SER A 427 6.83 -29.10 21.20
N ARG A 428 6.56 -28.28 20.17
CA ARG A 428 7.06 -26.91 20.06
C ARG A 428 5.91 -25.92 20.03
N PRO A 429 6.13 -24.66 20.48
CA PRO A 429 5.17 -23.59 20.28
C PRO A 429 4.85 -23.42 18.79
N ALA A 430 3.62 -23.02 18.48
CA ALA A 430 3.14 -22.87 17.09
C ALA A 430 4.00 -21.90 16.26
N LEU A 431 4.66 -20.93 16.90
CA LEU A 431 5.50 -19.93 16.22
C LEU A 431 6.98 -20.32 16.07
N HIS A 432 7.40 -21.53 16.46
CA HIS A 432 8.81 -21.91 16.38
C HIS A 432 9.32 -21.92 14.94
N GLY A 433 10.23 -21.00 14.62
CA GLY A 433 10.79 -20.79 13.28
C GLY A 433 9.89 -20.01 12.31
N ILE A 434 8.78 -19.43 12.79
CA ILE A 434 7.86 -18.62 11.98
C ILE A 434 8.34 -17.17 11.92
N PRO A 435 8.49 -16.56 10.73
CA PRO A 435 8.89 -15.16 10.60
C PRO A 435 7.74 -14.19 10.89
N VAL A 436 8.05 -13.16 11.67
CA VAL A 436 7.11 -12.12 12.11
C VAL A 436 7.66 -10.74 11.78
N LEU A 437 6.83 -9.87 11.20
CA LEU A 437 7.10 -8.45 11.08
C LEU A 437 6.42 -7.67 12.20
N LEU A 438 7.09 -6.65 12.71
CA LEU A 438 6.60 -5.84 13.83
C LEU A 438 6.37 -4.41 13.37
N LYS A 439 5.22 -3.80 13.68
CA LYS A 439 5.02 -2.36 13.48
C LYS A 439 6.19 -1.56 14.05
N ASP A 440 6.58 -0.49 13.35
CA ASP A 440 7.77 0.31 13.66
C ASP A 440 7.76 0.97 15.05
N SER A 441 6.63 0.94 15.76
CA SER A 441 6.52 1.41 17.14
C SER A 441 6.86 0.37 18.21
N ILE A 442 6.99 -0.90 17.85
CA ILE A 442 7.24 -2.02 18.80
C ILE A 442 8.75 -2.20 19.00
N ALA A 443 9.29 -1.88 20.17
CA ALA A 443 10.75 -1.94 20.37
C ALA A 443 11.32 -3.37 20.33
N THR A 444 12.52 -3.49 19.75
CA THR A 444 13.38 -4.66 19.92
C THR A 444 14.81 -4.21 20.24
N ARG A 445 15.63 -5.11 20.81
CA ARG A 445 17.08 -4.96 20.98
C ARG A 445 17.88 -5.42 19.77
N ASP A 446 17.21 -5.72 18.65
CA ASP A 446 17.91 -6.09 17.42
C ASP A 446 18.66 -4.87 16.85
N LYS A 447 19.40 -5.10 15.76
CA LYS A 447 19.99 -4.03 14.95
C LYS A 447 18.92 -3.39 14.06
N LEU A 448 17.84 -2.93 14.69
CA LEU A 448 16.67 -2.30 14.09
C LEU A 448 16.37 -1.00 14.83
N ASN A 449 15.75 -0.04 14.15
CA ASN A 449 15.21 1.15 14.77
C ASN A 449 13.75 0.93 15.19
N THR A 450 13.27 1.79 16.10
CA THR A 450 11.87 1.85 16.52
C THR A 450 11.49 3.32 16.54
N THR A 451 10.79 3.80 15.51
CA THR A 451 10.75 5.23 15.22
C THR A 451 9.36 5.83 15.09
N ALA A 452 8.31 4.99 15.19
CA ALA A 452 6.94 5.40 14.86
C ALA A 452 6.82 6.09 13.47
N GLY A 453 7.70 5.71 12.54
CA GLY A 453 7.77 6.29 11.18
C GLY A 453 8.56 7.60 11.04
N SER A 454 9.02 8.23 12.12
CA SER A 454 9.64 9.56 12.12
C SER A 454 11.18 9.52 12.18
N TYR A 455 11.85 10.45 11.50
CA TYR A 455 13.31 10.60 11.58
C TYR A 455 13.78 11.10 12.96
N ALA A 456 12.92 11.72 13.77
CA ALA A 456 13.26 12.21 15.10
C ALA A 456 13.80 11.11 16.05
N LEU A 457 13.35 9.87 15.85
CA LEU A 457 13.76 8.71 16.62
C LEU A 457 14.79 7.82 15.90
N LEU A 458 15.28 8.22 14.72
CA LEU A 458 16.28 7.44 14.02
C LEU A 458 17.58 7.37 14.84
N GLY A 459 18.04 6.15 15.12
CA GLY A 459 19.20 5.91 15.99
C GLY A 459 18.88 5.89 17.49
N ALA A 460 17.61 6.03 17.89
CA ALA A 460 17.19 5.79 19.27
C ALA A 460 17.36 4.30 19.63
N VAL A 461 17.81 4.04 20.87
CA VAL A 461 18.11 2.69 21.37
C VAL A 461 17.21 2.37 22.54
N ALA A 462 16.29 1.44 22.33
CA ALA A 462 15.49 0.86 23.39
C ALA A 462 16.37 -0.01 24.32
N PRO A 463 16.20 0.07 25.65
CA PRO A 463 17.02 -0.71 26.58
C PRO A 463 16.69 -2.22 26.54
N ARG A 464 15.53 -2.60 25.99
CA ARG A 464 14.97 -3.95 26.02
C ARG A 464 13.95 -4.18 24.91
N ASP A 465 13.64 -5.46 24.69
CA ASP A 465 12.54 -5.88 23.82
C ASP A 465 11.21 -5.44 24.45
N ALA A 466 10.22 -5.13 23.60
CA ALA A 466 8.85 -4.99 24.06
C ALA A 466 8.33 -6.32 24.64
N GLY A 467 7.38 -6.27 25.57
CA GLY A 467 6.87 -7.47 26.24
C GLY A 467 6.30 -8.52 25.28
N VAL A 468 5.61 -8.08 24.22
CA VAL A 468 5.14 -8.96 23.14
C VAL A 468 6.29 -9.59 22.32
N VAL A 469 7.42 -8.89 22.15
CA VAL A 469 8.57 -9.40 21.42
C VAL A 469 9.32 -10.44 22.23
N GLU A 470 9.48 -10.23 23.54
CA GLU A 470 10.04 -11.24 24.44
C GLU A 470 9.23 -12.54 24.38
N ARG A 471 7.89 -12.42 24.36
CA ARG A 471 6.98 -13.56 24.22
C ARG A 471 7.09 -14.25 22.86
N LEU A 472 7.16 -13.50 21.75
CA LEU A 472 7.42 -14.07 20.43
C LEU A 472 8.74 -14.84 20.38
N ARG A 473 9.82 -14.32 20.98
CA ARG A 473 11.10 -15.02 21.06
C ARG A 473 11.02 -16.29 21.90
N ASN A 474 10.32 -16.25 23.03
CA ASN A 474 10.07 -17.44 23.85
C ASN A 474 9.27 -18.50 23.11
N ALA A 475 8.40 -18.09 22.17
CA ALA A 475 7.69 -18.98 21.25
C ALA A 475 8.56 -19.45 20.06
N GLY A 476 9.82 -19.04 19.98
CA GLY A 476 10.76 -19.42 18.92
C GLY A 476 10.54 -18.69 17.59
N ALA A 477 9.79 -17.59 17.57
CA ALA A 477 9.54 -16.81 16.36
C ALA A 477 10.81 -16.10 15.87
N VAL A 478 10.91 -15.92 14.55
CA VAL A 478 11.99 -15.17 13.90
C VAL A 478 11.52 -13.75 13.64
N ILE A 479 12.22 -12.75 14.21
CA ILE A 479 11.89 -11.34 13.97
C ILE A 479 12.47 -10.92 12.62
N LEU A 480 11.61 -10.82 11.60
CA LEU A 480 12.02 -10.56 10.22
C LEU A 480 12.41 -9.09 10.00
N GLY A 481 11.82 -8.16 10.76
CA GLY A 481 12.03 -6.73 10.56
C GLY A 481 10.87 -5.88 11.09
N LYS A 482 10.78 -4.66 10.56
CA LYS A 482 9.85 -3.61 10.94
C LYS A 482 8.93 -3.25 9.78
N THR A 483 7.64 -3.11 10.04
CA THR A 483 6.66 -2.60 9.05
C THR A 483 6.48 -1.10 9.19
N SER A 484 6.26 -0.42 8.05
CA SER A 484 5.86 0.99 8.03
C SER A 484 4.48 1.18 8.65
N MET A 485 4.12 2.43 8.93
CA MET A 485 2.90 2.83 9.61
C MET A 485 2.52 4.25 9.24
N SER A 486 1.28 4.68 9.50
CA SER A 486 0.98 6.11 9.56
C SER A 486 1.82 6.73 10.68
N GLU A 487 2.54 7.79 10.36
CA GLU A 487 3.48 8.41 11.29
C GLU A 487 2.80 8.82 12.60
N TRP A 488 3.45 8.51 13.73
CA TRP A 488 2.91 8.80 15.06
C TRP A 488 1.46 8.33 15.24
N TYR A 489 1.09 7.18 14.67
CA TYR A 489 -0.28 6.64 14.73
C TYR A 489 -1.35 7.47 14.00
N ASN A 490 -0.93 8.29 13.03
CA ASN A 490 -1.77 9.35 12.45
C ASN A 490 -2.11 10.48 13.44
N PHE A 491 -1.31 10.63 14.50
CA PHE A 491 -1.50 11.61 15.58
C PHE A 491 -0.51 12.79 15.50
N ARG A 492 0.07 13.03 14.33
CA ARG A 492 0.90 14.23 14.07
C ARG A 492 0.08 15.39 13.52
N SER A 493 -0.72 15.13 12.49
CA SER A 493 -1.57 16.12 11.82
C SER A 493 -2.71 15.41 11.07
N PRO A 494 -3.92 16.02 10.98
CA PRO A 494 -5.01 15.46 10.18
C PRO A 494 -4.75 15.44 8.67
N GLY A 495 -3.77 16.21 8.18
CA GLY A 495 -3.45 16.30 6.74
C GLY A 495 -2.62 15.14 6.20
N ILE A 496 -2.12 14.25 7.06
CA ILE A 496 -1.26 13.13 6.67
C ILE A 496 -2.11 11.99 6.12
N PRO A 497 -1.84 11.49 4.90
CA PRO A 497 -2.56 10.35 4.37
C PRO A 497 -2.22 9.08 5.16
N ASN A 498 -3.22 8.22 5.30
CA ASN A 498 -3.07 6.90 5.89
C ASN A 498 -1.94 6.10 5.24
N GLY A 499 -1.10 5.50 6.08
CA GLY A 499 0.04 4.71 5.67
C GLY A 499 1.26 5.49 5.19
N TRP A 500 1.26 6.82 5.31
CA TRP A 500 2.44 7.63 5.09
C TRP A 500 3.26 7.83 6.37
N CYS A 501 4.59 7.75 6.24
CA CYS A 501 5.52 8.34 7.20
C CYS A 501 6.76 8.88 6.51
N ALA A 502 7.46 9.80 7.16
CA ALA A 502 8.65 10.45 6.60
C ALA A 502 9.73 9.44 6.17
N ARG A 503 9.92 8.38 6.95
CA ARG A 503 10.98 7.40 6.71
C ARG A 503 10.70 6.42 5.57
N ALA A 504 9.45 5.99 5.37
CA ALA A 504 9.10 5.00 4.35
C ALA A 504 8.41 5.62 3.11
N GLY A 505 7.84 6.82 3.26
CA GLY A 505 6.91 7.42 2.31
C GLY A 505 5.53 6.78 2.39
N GLN A 506 4.76 6.90 1.30
CA GLN A 506 3.38 6.42 1.21
C GLN A 506 3.32 4.90 1.04
N GLY A 507 2.73 4.19 2.01
CA GLY A 507 2.32 2.80 1.83
C GLY A 507 1.23 2.69 0.76
N VAL A 508 1.28 1.65 -0.07
CA VAL A 508 0.35 1.47 -1.20
C VAL A 508 -0.54 0.25 -0.94
N ASN A 509 -1.86 0.41 -1.04
CA ASN A 509 -2.80 -0.70 -0.98
C ASN A 509 -2.47 -1.72 -2.09
N PRO A 510 -2.37 -3.02 -1.77
CA PRO A 510 -1.92 -4.00 -2.75
C PRO A 510 -2.95 -4.34 -3.82
N TYR A 511 -4.25 -4.17 -3.54
CA TYR A 511 -5.36 -4.52 -4.44
C TYR A 511 -5.65 -3.42 -5.45
N VAL A 512 -5.60 -2.16 -5.02
CA VAL A 512 -5.95 -1.00 -5.87
C VAL A 512 -4.87 0.06 -5.77
N LYS A 513 -4.26 0.39 -6.91
CA LYS A 513 -3.25 1.46 -6.97
C LYS A 513 -3.88 2.81 -6.62
N GLY A 514 -3.34 3.47 -5.60
CA GLY A 514 -3.90 4.72 -5.08
C GLY A 514 -5.08 4.53 -4.13
N GLY A 515 -5.47 3.28 -3.84
CA GLY A 515 -6.41 2.96 -2.76
C GLY A 515 -5.81 3.25 -1.39
N ASP A 516 -6.66 3.63 -0.44
CA ASP A 516 -6.25 3.86 0.94
C ASP A 516 -5.89 2.51 1.60
N PRO A 517 -4.66 2.31 2.11
CA PRO A 517 -4.31 1.13 2.90
C PRO A 517 -4.89 1.16 4.33
N CYS A 518 -5.59 2.24 4.68
CA CYS A 518 -5.90 2.68 6.02
C CYS A 518 -4.66 2.72 6.94
N GLY A 519 -4.87 2.86 8.24
CA GLY A 519 -3.79 3.05 9.19
C GLY A 519 -4.30 2.98 10.62
N SER A 520 -3.39 3.03 11.60
CA SER A 520 -1.97 3.29 11.43
C SER A 520 -1.10 2.06 11.18
N SER A 521 -1.60 0.82 11.35
CA SER A 521 -0.81 -0.41 11.09
C SER A 521 -0.77 -0.81 9.60
N SER A 522 -0.65 0.17 8.70
CA SER A 522 -0.71 0.02 7.24
C SER A 522 0.29 -1.01 6.71
N GLY A 523 1.58 -0.85 7.03
CA GLY A 523 2.65 -1.72 6.54
C GLY A 523 2.50 -3.16 7.02
N SER A 524 2.00 -3.35 8.24
CA SER A 524 1.68 -4.69 8.77
C SER A 524 0.64 -5.39 7.90
N ALA A 525 -0.48 -4.72 7.59
CA ALA A 525 -1.53 -5.30 6.75
C ALA A 525 -1.09 -5.52 5.29
N ILE A 526 -0.44 -4.53 4.66
CA ILE A 526 0.07 -4.66 3.28
C ILE A 526 1.05 -5.84 3.19
N SER A 527 1.97 -5.96 4.15
CA SER A 527 2.99 -7.02 4.12
C SER A 527 2.43 -8.43 4.25
N VAL A 528 1.36 -8.60 5.02
CA VAL A 528 0.66 -9.88 5.19
C VAL A 528 -0.16 -10.21 3.94
N ALA A 529 -0.85 -9.21 3.37
CA ALA A 529 -1.68 -9.37 2.18
C ALA A 529 -0.86 -9.84 0.96
N GLU A 530 0.34 -9.30 0.78
CA GLU A 530 1.25 -9.57 -0.36
C GLU A 530 2.24 -10.72 -0.12
N ASN A 531 2.03 -11.50 0.95
CA ASN A 531 2.94 -12.57 1.37
C ASN A 531 4.40 -12.10 1.51
N MET A 532 4.65 -10.87 1.96
CA MET A 532 5.99 -10.42 2.33
C MET A 532 6.39 -10.89 3.73
N VAL A 533 5.42 -11.39 4.51
CA VAL A 533 5.65 -12.10 5.76
C VAL A 533 4.54 -13.12 6.00
N MET A 534 4.80 -14.08 6.88
CA MET A 534 3.79 -15.03 7.32
C MET A 534 2.70 -14.37 8.17
N VAL A 535 3.12 -13.66 9.23
CA VAL A 535 2.26 -12.93 10.17
C VAL A 535 2.92 -11.63 10.61
N SER A 536 2.14 -10.68 11.10
CA SER A 536 2.68 -9.45 11.65
C SER A 536 1.96 -9.02 12.93
N LEU A 537 2.59 -8.12 13.68
CA LEU A 537 1.96 -7.39 14.78
C LEU A 537 1.69 -5.95 14.37
N GLY A 538 0.52 -5.45 14.74
CA GLY A 538 0.16 -4.03 14.71
C GLY A 538 -0.21 -3.53 16.10
N THR A 539 -0.63 -2.27 16.16
CA THR A 539 -1.14 -1.65 17.38
C THR A 539 -2.41 -0.89 17.08
N GLU A 540 -3.34 -0.87 18.03
CA GLU A 540 -4.56 -0.07 17.93
C GLU A 540 -4.78 0.76 19.18
N THR A 541 -5.09 2.04 18.94
CA THR A 541 -5.69 2.97 19.89
C THR A 541 -7.17 3.08 19.54
N ASP A 542 -7.46 3.56 18.32
CA ASP A 542 -8.75 3.44 17.65
C ASP A 542 -8.55 3.08 16.17
N GLY A 543 -9.18 2.00 15.70
CA GLY A 543 -9.21 1.53 14.31
C GLY A 543 -7.89 1.04 13.70
N SER A 544 -6.76 1.29 14.36
CA SER A 544 -5.42 1.13 13.79
C SER A 544 -4.93 -0.32 13.54
N LEU A 545 -5.68 -1.35 13.93
CA LEU A 545 -5.56 -2.76 13.50
C LEU A 545 -6.72 -3.13 12.57
N ILE A 546 -7.95 -2.83 12.99
CA ILE A 546 -9.19 -3.24 12.32
C ILE A 546 -9.31 -2.60 10.93
N CYS A 547 -9.10 -1.29 10.81
CA CYS A 547 -9.21 -0.58 9.55
C CYS A 547 -8.18 -1.03 8.49
N PRO A 548 -6.88 -1.13 8.79
CA PRO A 548 -5.94 -1.68 7.82
C PRO A 548 -6.19 -3.17 7.53
N GLY A 549 -6.74 -3.95 8.47
CA GLY A 549 -7.19 -5.32 8.20
C GLY A 549 -8.29 -5.38 7.14
N ASP A 550 -9.31 -4.56 7.35
CA ASP A 550 -10.46 -4.35 6.47
C ASP A 550 -10.04 -3.93 5.05
N HIS A 551 -9.22 -2.88 4.92
CA HIS A 551 -8.84 -2.32 3.62
C HIS A 551 -7.82 -3.16 2.83
N ASN A 552 -7.14 -4.13 3.46
CA ASN A 552 -6.12 -4.96 2.80
C ASN A 552 -6.50 -6.44 2.75
N SER A 553 -7.78 -6.78 2.95
CA SER A 553 -8.31 -8.16 2.91
C SER A 553 -7.50 -9.12 3.80
N VAL A 554 -7.22 -8.73 5.04
CA VAL A 554 -6.53 -9.58 6.02
C VAL A 554 -7.28 -9.58 7.35
N VAL A 555 -7.11 -10.63 8.12
CA VAL A 555 -7.65 -10.72 9.47
C VAL A 555 -6.82 -9.85 10.40
N ALA A 556 -7.49 -9.01 11.19
CA ALA A 556 -6.87 -8.26 12.27
C ALA A 556 -7.69 -8.42 13.55
N LEU A 557 -7.01 -8.75 14.66
CA LEU A 557 -7.63 -8.95 15.97
C LEU A 557 -7.11 -7.88 16.92
N LYS A 558 -8.02 -7.04 17.42
CA LYS A 558 -7.77 -6.09 18.50
C LYS A 558 -8.19 -6.73 19.82
N PRO A 559 -7.25 -7.11 20.71
CA PRO A 559 -7.64 -7.73 21.97
C PRO A 559 -8.14 -6.70 22.98
N THR A 560 -8.80 -7.17 24.04
CA THR A 560 -9.13 -6.39 25.24
C THR A 560 -7.88 -5.67 25.73
N VAL A 561 -8.01 -4.39 26.07
CA VAL A 561 -6.88 -3.60 26.59
C VAL A 561 -6.30 -4.29 27.82
N GLY A 562 -4.98 -4.50 27.79
CA GLY A 562 -4.23 -5.19 28.83
C GLY A 562 -4.03 -6.69 28.60
N LEU A 563 -4.73 -7.34 27.66
CA LEU A 563 -4.52 -8.77 27.41
C LEU A 563 -3.10 -9.06 26.89
N THR A 564 -2.56 -8.14 26.09
CA THR A 564 -1.17 -8.12 25.59
C THR A 564 -0.40 -6.97 26.21
N SER A 565 0.85 -7.20 26.60
CA SER A 565 1.72 -6.17 27.18
C SER A 565 2.00 -5.02 26.21
N ARG A 566 1.92 -3.79 26.71
CA ARG A 566 2.27 -2.57 25.96
C ARG A 566 3.66 -2.04 26.31
N ALA A 567 4.33 -2.67 27.26
CA ALA A 567 5.67 -2.27 27.68
C ALA A 567 6.65 -2.35 26.50
N GLY A 568 7.43 -1.28 26.30
CA GLY A 568 8.39 -1.16 25.21
C GLY A 568 7.79 -0.84 23.84
N VAL A 569 6.50 -0.51 23.76
CA VAL A 569 5.87 0.06 22.56
C VAL A 569 5.81 1.58 22.72
N ILE A 570 6.12 2.36 21.67
CA ILE A 570 5.94 3.83 21.69
C ILE A 570 4.45 4.10 21.97
N PRO A 571 4.06 4.76 23.06
CA PRO A 571 2.65 4.83 23.44
C PRO A 571 1.88 5.95 22.73
N LEU A 572 0.56 5.81 22.68
CA LEU A 572 -0.39 6.90 22.44
C LEU A 572 -1.31 7.10 23.65
N SER A 573 -2.05 6.06 24.06
CA SER A 573 -2.91 6.10 25.26
C SER A 573 -2.91 4.78 26.04
N PRO A 574 -2.60 4.79 27.34
CA PRO A 574 -2.70 3.61 28.19
C PRO A 574 -4.15 3.18 28.47
N ARG A 575 -5.17 3.91 28.02
CA ARG A 575 -6.58 3.47 28.15
C ARG A 575 -7.04 2.63 26.97
N GLN A 576 -6.48 2.85 25.79
CA GLN A 576 -6.97 2.29 24.54
C GLN A 576 -5.93 1.43 23.82
N ASP A 577 -4.64 1.73 23.99
CA ASP A 577 -3.56 1.05 23.28
C ASP A 577 -3.57 -0.46 23.56
N THR A 578 -3.47 -1.22 22.49
CA THR A 578 -3.32 -2.67 22.53
C THR A 578 -2.53 -3.17 21.33
N ILE A 579 -1.91 -4.34 21.47
CA ILE A 579 -1.08 -4.97 20.43
C ILE A 579 -1.86 -6.18 19.92
N GLY A 580 -2.01 -6.29 18.61
CA GLY A 580 -2.80 -7.34 18.00
C GLY A 580 -2.14 -7.97 16.79
N PRO A 581 -2.49 -9.23 16.48
CA PRO A 581 -2.04 -9.90 15.27
C PRO A 581 -2.77 -9.37 14.04
N ILE A 582 -2.03 -9.28 12.93
CA ILE A 582 -2.57 -9.13 11.58
C ILE A 582 -2.07 -10.32 10.75
N CYS A 583 -2.98 -11.12 10.23
CA CYS A 583 -2.72 -12.41 9.57
C CYS A 583 -3.65 -12.63 8.38
N ARG A 584 -3.35 -13.60 7.51
CA ARG A 584 -4.25 -13.94 6.39
C ARG A 584 -5.49 -14.73 6.83
N THR A 585 -5.38 -15.47 7.93
CA THR A 585 -6.46 -16.32 8.46
C THR A 585 -6.72 -16.06 9.94
N VAL A 586 -7.93 -16.37 10.40
CA VAL A 586 -8.32 -16.32 11.81
C VAL A 586 -7.50 -17.31 12.63
N SER A 587 -7.25 -18.51 12.11
CA SER A 587 -6.40 -19.51 12.78
C SER A 587 -4.99 -19.00 13.05
N ASP A 588 -4.35 -18.34 12.08
CA ASP A 588 -3.02 -17.78 12.27
C ASP A 588 -3.04 -16.61 13.28
N ALA A 589 -4.04 -15.73 13.21
CA ALA A 589 -4.21 -14.66 14.19
C ALA A 589 -4.35 -15.21 15.62
N VAL A 590 -5.07 -16.31 15.79
CA VAL A 590 -5.26 -16.96 17.10
C VAL A 590 -3.97 -17.56 17.64
N TYR A 591 -3.18 -18.25 16.81
CA TYR A 591 -1.86 -18.76 17.25
C TYR A 591 -0.90 -17.63 17.66
N VAL A 592 -0.96 -16.50 16.96
CA VAL A 592 -0.15 -15.34 17.32
C VAL A 592 -0.65 -14.71 18.62
N LEU A 593 -1.96 -14.47 18.77
CA LEU A 593 -2.55 -13.95 20.01
C LEU A 593 -2.15 -14.81 21.22
N ASP A 594 -2.36 -16.13 21.12
CA ASP A 594 -2.03 -17.09 22.19
C ASP A 594 -0.57 -17.01 22.63
N SER A 595 0.33 -16.70 21.69
CA SER A 595 1.76 -16.56 21.98
C SER A 595 2.12 -15.26 22.68
N ILE A 596 1.33 -14.18 22.52
CA ILE A 596 1.69 -12.83 23.00
C ILE A 596 0.86 -12.34 24.20
N VAL A 597 -0.23 -13.03 24.56
CA VAL A 597 -1.03 -12.69 25.75
C VAL A 597 -0.30 -13.01 27.05
N GLY A 598 -0.63 -12.25 28.10
CA GLY A 598 -0.25 -12.58 29.46
C GLY A 598 0.36 -11.45 30.27
N PHE A 599 0.49 -11.70 31.56
CA PHE A 599 1.03 -10.76 32.54
C PHE A 599 2.43 -10.25 32.15
N ASP A 600 2.64 -8.94 32.30
CA ASP A 600 3.94 -8.29 32.22
C ASP A 600 4.10 -7.33 33.40
N PRO A 601 5.12 -7.48 34.25
CA PRO A 601 5.33 -6.59 35.40
C PRO A 601 5.61 -5.13 35.00
N ARG A 602 6.03 -4.85 33.77
CA ARG A 602 6.23 -3.48 33.26
C ARG A 602 4.93 -2.83 32.78
N ASP A 603 3.87 -3.63 32.65
CA ASP A 603 2.52 -3.20 32.32
C ASP A 603 1.54 -3.85 33.32
N SER A 604 1.90 -3.78 34.60
CA SER A 604 1.31 -4.65 35.63
C SER A 604 -0.17 -4.35 35.87
N GLU A 605 -0.59 -3.09 35.82
CA GLU A 605 -1.98 -2.73 36.11
C GLU A 605 -2.93 -3.30 35.05
N ALA A 606 -2.65 -3.03 33.77
CA ALA A 606 -3.49 -3.49 32.67
C ALA A 606 -3.43 -5.02 32.53
N THR A 607 -2.23 -5.60 32.52
CA THR A 607 -2.09 -7.05 32.27
C THR A 607 -2.57 -7.92 33.44
N LYS A 608 -2.45 -7.46 34.68
CA LYS A 608 -3.03 -8.16 35.84
C LYS A 608 -4.56 -8.12 35.81
N ALA A 609 -5.16 -6.98 35.42
CA ALA A 609 -6.60 -6.85 35.32
C ALA A 609 -7.19 -7.73 34.21
N ALA A 610 -6.48 -7.85 33.09
CA ALA A 610 -6.90 -8.65 31.94
C ALA A 610 -6.55 -10.15 32.04
N ALA A 611 -5.64 -10.56 32.93
CA ALA A 611 -5.21 -11.96 33.07
C ALA A 611 -6.36 -12.95 33.29
N LYS A 612 -7.44 -12.51 33.95
CA LYS A 612 -8.65 -13.32 34.18
C LYS A 612 -9.40 -13.71 32.89
N PHE A 613 -9.14 -13.01 31.80
CA PHE A 613 -9.76 -13.25 30.49
C PHE A 613 -8.98 -14.24 29.63
N ILE A 614 -7.78 -14.66 30.05
CA ILE A 614 -6.99 -15.64 29.33
C ILE A 614 -7.54 -17.04 29.64
N PRO A 615 -8.07 -17.77 28.64
CA PRO A 615 -8.71 -19.06 28.86
C PRO A 615 -7.68 -20.14 29.23
N PRO A 616 -7.99 -21.03 30.19
CA PRO A 616 -7.17 -22.21 30.43
C PRO A 616 -7.07 -23.07 29.16
N GLY A 617 -5.86 -23.45 28.76
CA GLY A 617 -5.63 -24.22 27.52
C GLY A 617 -5.43 -23.37 26.25
N GLY A 618 -5.48 -22.04 26.36
CA GLY A 618 -5.16 -21.12 25.27
C GLY A 618 -6.30 -20.86 24.28
N TYR A 619 -6.11 -19.91 23.38
CA TYR A 619 -7.11 -19.51 22.39
C TYR A 619 -7.36 -20.50 21.24
N PRO A 620 -6.41 -21.35 20.80
CA PRO A 620 -6.65 -22.29 19.69
C PRO A 620 -7.82 -23.26 19.88
N GLN A 621 -8.26 -23.50 21.12
CA GLN A 621 -9.42 -24.36 21.41
C GLN A 621 -10.76 -23.78 20.89
N PHE A 622 -10.81 -22.48 20.58
CA PHE A 622 -12.00 -21.78 20.08
C PHE A 622 -12.06 -21.72 18.55
N LEU A 623 -11.11 -22.33 17.84
CA LEU A 623 -11.16 -22.51 16.39
C LEU A 623 -12.18 -23.61 16.02
N ASN A 624 -13.46 -23.24 16.06
CA ASN A 624 -14.60 -24.14 15.88
C ASN A 624 -15.42 -23.76 14.62
N GLU A 625 -15.51 -24.66 13.65
CA GLU A 625 -16.26 -24.44 12.41
C GLU A 625 -17.77 -24.28 12.63
N ASP A 626 -18.30 -24.84 13.73
CA ASP A 626 -19.70 -24.69 14.17
C ASP A 626 -19.87 -23.53 15.16
N GLY A 627 -18.87 -22.64 15.29
CA GLY A 627 -18.80 -21.58 16.30
C GLY A 627 -19.96 -20.58 16.28
N LEU A 628 -20.66 -20.45 15.16
CA LEU A 628 -21.84 -19.59 14.98
C LEU A 628 -23.14 -20.16 15.58
N LYS A 629 -23.20 -21.47 15.84
CA LYS A 629 -24.44 -22.13 16.28
C LYS A 629 -24.92 -21.58 17.62
N GLY A 630 -26.12 -21.00 17.60
CA GLY A 630 -26.76 -20.41 18.77
C GLY A 630 -26.23 -19.03 19.17
N LYS A 631 -25.25 -18.47 18.45
CA LYS A 631 -24.69 -17.14 18.75
C LYS A 631 -25.68 -16.05 18.40
N ARG A 632 -25.82 -15.05 19.26
CA ARG A 632 -26.70 -13.90 19.08
C ARG A 632 -25.89 -12.71 18.58
N LEU A 633 -26.16 -12.28 17.36
CA LEU A 633 -25.37 -11.25 16.68
C LEU A 633 -26.24 -10.01 16.42
N GLY A 634 -25.81 -8.87 16.93
CA GLY A 634 -26.49 -7.58 16.78
C GLY A 634 -25.97 -6.79 15.59
N VAL A 635 -26.81 -6.54 14.58
CA VAL A 635 -26.40 -5.76 13.40
C VAL A 635 -26.68 -4.28 13.62
N MET A 636 -25.62 -3.49 13.54
CA MET A 636 -25.69 -2.03 13.62
C MET A 636 -25.61 -1.44 12.22
N ARG A 637 -26.75 -1.01 11.68
CA ARG A 637 -26.82 -0.44 10.33
C ARG A 637 -26.50 1.04 10.31
N TYR A 638 -27.17 1.82 11.14
CA TYR A 638 -26.91 3.25 11.25
C TYR A 638 -25.82 3.53 12.29
N PRO A 639 -24.89 4.47 12.04
CA PRO A 639 -24.63 5.17 10.77
C PRO A 639 -23.71 4.38 9.82
N PHE A 640 -23.23 3.21 10.23
CA PHE A 640 -22.11 2.50 9.59
C PHE A 640 -22.33 2.10 8.12
N LEU A 641 -23.52 1.65 7.73
CA LEU A 641 -23.80 1.35 6.32
C LEU A 641 -23.83 2.61 5.45
N ALA A 642 -24.21 3.75 6.01
CA ALA A 642 -24.19 5.03 5.31
C ALA A 642 -22.76 5.63 5.24
N LEU A 643 -21.93 5.37 6.25
CA LEU A 643 -20.53 5.78 6.30
C LEU A 643 -19.63 4.88 5.44
N SER A 644 -19.94 3.59 5.37
CA SER A 644 -19.25 2.64 4.50
C SER A 644 -19.48 3.07 3.06
N LYS A 645 -18.47 3.71 2.45
CA LYS A 645 -18.50 4.23 1.06
C LYS A 645 -18.63 3.13 0.00
N ILE A 646 -18.99 1.91 0.41
CA ILE A 646 -19.14 0.72 -0.40
C ILE A 646 -20.47 0.88 -1.16
N SER A 647 -20.39 1.30 -2.43
CA SER A 647 -21.54 1.44 -3.33
C SER A 647 -22.33 0.14 -3.57
N VAL A 648 -21.76 -0.99 -3.12
CA VAL A 648 -22.29 -2.37 -3.22
C VAL A 648 -22.80 -2.90 -1.85
N SER A 649 -22.85 -2.07 -0.80
CA SER A 649 -22.89 -2.54 0.60
C SER A 649 -24.13 -3.37 0.96
N SER A 650 -25.31 -3.07 0.39
CA SER A 650 -26.53 -3.72 0.85
C SER A 650 -26.62 -5.21 0.46
N PRO A 651 -26.52 -5.62 -0.82
CA PRO A 651 -26.73 -7.03 -1.17
C PRO A 651 -25.65 -7.99 -0.66
N VAL A 652 -24.38 -7.56 -0.66
CA VAL A 652 -23.27 -8.40 -0.15
C VAL A 652 -23.38 -8.57 1.35
N PHE A 653 -23.66 -7.48 2.08
CA PHE A 653 -23.86 -7.59 3.52
C PHE A 653 -25.08 -8.44 3.87
N GLU A 654 -26.20 -8.31 3.15
CA GLU A 654 -27.35 -9.22 3.30
C GLU A 654 -26.95 -10.69 3.07
N GLY A 655 -26.11 -10.97 2.07
CA GLY A 655 -25.57 -12.30 1.82
C GLY A 655 -24.75 -12.85 2.99
N HIS A 656 -23.95 -12.00 3.65
CA HIS A 656 -23.21 -12.38 4.85
C HIS A 656 -24.13 -12.62 6.04
N LEU A 657 -25.12 -11.75 6.27
CA LEU A 657 -26.13 -11.95 7.31
C LEU A 657 -26.90 -13.26 7.09
N GLN A 658 -27.20 -13.59 5.84
CA GLN A 658 -27.83 -14.87 5.48
C GLN A 658 -26.89 -16.05 5.78
N THR A 659 -25.61 -15.95 5.43
CA THR A 659 -24.62 -16.98 5.76
C THR A 659 -24.51 -17.20 7.26
N LEU A 660 -24.49 -16.12 8.06
CA LEU A 660 -24.47 -16.21 9.53
C LEU A 660 -25.71 -16.95 10.06
N ARG A 661 -26.91 -16.65 9.53
CA ARG A 661 -28.16 -17.36 9.88
C ARG A 661 -28.10 -18.85 9.52
N GLU A 662 -27.61 -19.18 8.31
CA GLU A 662 -27.48 -20.56 7.84
C GLU A 662 -26.52 -21.39 8.67
N LYS A 663 -25.48 -20.75 9.23
CA LYS A 663 -24.55 -21.37 10.19
C LYS A 663 -25.07 -21.38 11.64
N GLY A 664 -26.32 -20.97 11.84
CA GLY A 664 -27.05 -21.14 13.10
C GLY A 664 -26.97 -19.95 14.04
N ALA A 665 -26.49 -18.78 13.59
CA ALA A 665 -26.54 -17.56 14.39
C ALA A 665 -27.95 -16.94 14.38
N ILE A 666 -28.32 -16.35 15.50
CA ILE A 666 -29.54 -15.57 15.68
C ILE A 666 -29.18 -14.11 15.42
N ILE A 667 -29.73 -13.53 14.35
CA ILE A 667 -29.45 -12.13 13.98
C ILE A 667 -30.52 -11.21 14.56
N LEU A 668 -30.10 -10.24 15.36
CA LEU A 668 -30.91 -9.10 15.80
C LEU A 668 -30.53 -7.91 14.94
N ASP A 669 -31.39 -7.54 14.00
CA ASP A 669 -31.09 -6.53 12.99
C ASP A 669 -31.60 -5.14 13.39
N ASN A 670 -30.99 -4.10 12.81
CA ASN A 670 -31.32 -2.69 13.05
C ASN A 670 -31.23 -2.27 14.53
N LEU A 671 -30.20 -2.74 15.23
CA LEU A 671 -29.93 -2.22 16.57
C LEU A 671 -29.37 -0.81 16.48
N GLU A 672 -29.92 0.06 17.31
CA GLU A 672 -29.47 1.45 17.45
C GLU A 672 -28.64 1.59 18.73
N LEU A 673 -27.49 2.24 18.61
CA LEU A 673 -26.67 2.58 19.76
C LEU A 673 -27.01 3.99 20.25
N PRO A 674 -27.46 4.17 21.50
CA PRO A 674 -27.69 5.50 22.05
C PRO A 674 -26.43 6.37 21.99
N ASN A 675 -26.61 7.66 21.68
CA ASN A 675 -25.52 8.65 21.58
C ASN A 675 -24.43 8.29 20.55
N ILE A 676 -24.75 7.49 19.52
CA ILE A 676 -23.77 7.07 18.52
C ILE A 676 -23.06 8.26 17.86
N ASP A 677 -23.77 9.34 17.55
CA ASP A 677 -23.18 10.54 16.93
C ASP A 677 -22.18 11.25 17.86
N VAL A 678 -22.36 11.12 19.18
CA VAL A 678 -21.40 11.61 20.19
C VAL A 678 -20.20 10.68 20.24
N ILE A 679 -20.43 9.37 20.31
CA ILE A 679 -19.38 8.34 20.39
C ILE A 679 -18.42 8.44 19.19
N LEU A 680 -18.95 8.58 17.98
CA LEU A 680 -18.16 8.63 16.74
C LEU A 680 -17.48 9.98 16.49
N ASN A 681 -17.67 10.96 17.38
CA ASN A 681 -17.00 12.25 17.28
C ASN A 681 -15.97 12.37 18.41
N PRO A 682 -14.65 12.23 18.12
CA PRO A 682 -13.60 12.25 19.13
C PRO A 682 -13.58 13.53 19.99
N LEU A 683 -14.06 14.66 19.47
CA LEU A 683 -14.16 15.91 20.22
C LEU A 683 -15.36 15.91 21.18
N LEU A 684 -16.47 15.26 20.81
CA LEU A 684 -17.69 15.25 21.63
C LEU A 684 -17.69 14.14 22.67
N CYS A 685 -17.04 12.99 22.41
CA CYS A 685 -16.93 11.91 23.39
C CYS A 685 -15.80 12.12 24.41
N GLY A 686 -14.98 13.18 24.24
CA GLY A 686 -13.85 13.50 25.11
C GLY A 686 -12.55 12.73 24.79
N GLU A 687 -12.57 11.90 23.75
CA GLU A 687 -11.42 11.08 23.36
C GLU A 687 -10.24 11.94 22.90
N ALA A 688 -10.46 12.90 22.00
CA ALA A 688 -9.38 13.67 21.37
C ALA A 688 -8.53 14.44 22.40
N LEU A 689 -9.17 15.15 23.34
CA LEU A 689 -8.48 15.91 24.38
C LEU A 689 -7.74 14.97 25.35
N THR A 690 -8.41 13.88 25.74
CA THR A 690 -7.80 12.86 26.60
C THR A 690 -6.56 12.24 25.94
N LEU A 691 -6.63 11.89 24.66
CA LEU A 691 -5.51 11.33 23.90
C LEU A 691 -4.34 12.32 23.83
N MET A 692 -4.59 13.61 23.57
CA MET A 692 -3.54 14.63 23.54
C MET A 692 -2.79 14.73 24.88
N ALA A 693 -3.52 14.74 26.00
CA ALA A 693 -2.93 14.82 27.33
C ALA A 693 -2.16 13.54 27.69
N GLU A 694 -2.72 12.36 27.40
CA GLU A 694 -2.05 11.08 27.65
C GLU A 694 -0.82 10.88 26.78
N PHE A 695 -0.90 11.28 25.51
CA PHE A 695 0.20 11.13 24.56
C PHE A 695 1.43 11.88 25.04
N LYS A 696 1.29 13.16 25.42
CA LYS A 696 2.40 13.95 25.97
C LYS A 696 3.03 13.25 27.17
N LEU A 697 2.22 12.83 28.14
CA LEU A 697 2.71 12.20 29.37
C LEU A 697 3.43 10.89 29.07
N THR A 698 2.76 9.97 28.38
CA THR A 698 3.28 8.62 28.17
C THR A 698 4.44 8.57 27.17
N LEU A 699 4.43 9.41 26.13
CA LEU A 699 5.57 9.52 25.21
C LEU A 699 6.80 10.06 25.94
N ASN A 700 6.66 11.12 26.75
CA ASN A 700 7.77 11.66 27.53
C ASN A 700 8.33 10.62 28.51
N ASP A 701 7.48 9.80 29.11
CA ASP A 701 7.90 8.69 29.97
C ASP A 701 8.71 7.65 29.18
N TYR A 702 8.20 7.22 28.03
CA TYR A 702 8.87 6.29 27.13
C TYR A 702 10.25 6.82 26.66
N LEU A 703 10.33 8.08 26.22
CA LEU A 703 11.56 8.67 25.71
C LEU A 703 12.65 8.80 26.80
N ARG A 704 12.25 8.93 28.07
CA ARG A 704 13.18 8.92 29.22
C ARG A 704 13.78 7.55 29.48
N GLU A 705 13.08 6.46 29.14
CA GLU A 705 13.61 5.09 29.28
C GLU A 705 14.66 4.73 28.23
N LEU A 706 14.68 5.42 27.08
CA LEU A 706 15.62 5.12 26.00
C LEU A 706 17.07 5.27 26.48
N THR A 707 17.93 4.32 26.13
CA THR A 707 19.34 4.35 26.54
C THR A 707 20.07 5.50 25.84
N THR A 708 19.78 5.69 24.56
CA THR A 708 20.28 6.81 23.75
C THR A 708 19.16 7.23 22.82
N SER A 709 18.98 8.53 22.61
CA SER A 709 17.94 9.06 21.73
C SER A 709 18.32 10.48 21.29
N PRO A 710 18.06 10.87 20.02
CA PRO A 710 18.20 12.26 19.57
C PRO A 710 17.24 13.22 20.28
N VAL A 711 16.08 12.72 20.71
CA VAL A 711 15.00 13.48 21.36
C VAL A 711 14.63 12.85 22.71
N ARG A 712 14.23 13.65 23.69
CA ARG A 712 13.88 13.19 25.05
C ARG A 712 12.49 13.61 25.51
N SER A 713 11.77 14.37 24.69
CA SER A 713 10.42 14.82 24.94
C SER A 713 9.64 15.06 23.65
N LEU A 714 8.31 15.17 23.76
CA LEU A 714 7.43 15.62 22.68
C LEU A 714 7.86 17.00 22.15
N SER A 715 8.27 17.91 23.04
CA SER A 715 8.80 19.22 22.67
C SER A 715 10.05 19.12 21.80
N ASP A 716 10.98 18.20 22.14
CA ASP A 716 12.17 17.95 21.31
C ASP A 716 11.81 17.41 19.93
N ILE A 717 10.75 16.59 19.81
CA ILE A 717 10.25 16.08 18.52
C ILE A 717 9.69 17.23 17.69
N ILE A 718 8.88 18.12 18.29
CA ILE A 718 8.34 19.30 17.60
C ILE A 718 9.47 20.19 17.06
N ILE A 719 10.48 20.45 17.89
CA ILE A 719 11.67 21.23 17.54
C ILE A 719 12.49 20.50 16.46
N PHE A 720 12.62 19.17 16.55
CA PHE A 720 13.28 18.38 15.52
C PHE A 720 12.60 18.56 14.16
N ASN A 721 11.26 18.43 14.12
CA ASN A 721 10.49 18.58 12.88
C ASN A 721 10.65 20.00 12.30
N GLN A 722 10.59 21.04 13.15
CA GLN A 722 10.80 22.43 12.74
C GLN A 722 12.20 22.67 12.13
N ASN A 723 13.21 22.01 12.67
CA ASN A 723 14.59 22.11 12.20
C ASN A 723 14.89 21.20 11.00
N ASN A 724 14.00 20.25 10.68
CA ASN A 724 14.17 19.28 9.60
C ASN A 724 12.92 19.20 8.70
N PRO A 725 12.44 20.33 8.15
CA PRO A 725 11.17 20.37 7.42
C PRO A 725 11.16 19.50 6.16
N ASP A 726 12.32 19.34 5.51
CA ASP A 726 12.47 18.46 4.34
C ASP A 726 12.37 16.98 4.70
N LEU A 727 12.95 16.56 5.83
CA LEU A 727 12.94 15.16 6.25
C LEU A 727 11.54 14.73 6.68
N GLU A 728 10.89 15.55 7.51
CA GLU A 728 9.58 15.26 8.10
C GLU A 728 8.42 15.72 7.21
N ARG A 729 8.71 16.41 6.10
CA ARG A 729 7.72 17.07 5.23
C ARG A 729 6.73 17.93 6.02
N SER A 730 7.21 18.63 7.04
CA SER A 730 6.36 19.41 7.95
C SER A 730 5.72 20.62 7.28
N GLU A 731 6.29 21.12 6.17
CA GLU A 731 5.65 22.19 5.37
C GLU A 731 4.43 21.71 4.59
N GLU A 732 4.40 20.44 4.16
CA GLU A 732 3.28 19.87 3.42
C GLU A 732 2.20 19.35 4.37
N PHE A 733 2.62 18.71 5.45
CA PHE A 733 1.71 17.93 6.31
C PHE A 733 1.54 18.47 7.72
N GLY A 734 2.30 19.47 8.16
CA GLY A 734 2.13 20.05 9.48
C GLY A 734 2.43 19.11 10.66
N GLN A 735 2.09 19.59 11.86
CA GLN A 735 2.25 18.88 13.14
C GLN A 735 1.36 19.46 14.26
N GLU A 736 0.16 19.89 13.89
CA GLU A 736 -0.78 20.64 14.75
C GLU A 736 -1.17 19.83 15.99
N ILE A 737 -1.35 18.52 15.84
CA ILE A 737 -1.75 17.64 16.95
C ILE A 737 -0.61 17.49 17.95
N LEU A 738 0.65 17.40 17.49
CA LEU A 738 1.80 17.35 18.39
C LEU A 738 1.89 18.63 19.23
N ILE A 739 1.73 19.79 18.58
CA ILE A 739 1.77 21.09 19.26
C ILE A 739 0.62 21.21 20.27
N ALA A 740 -0.60 20.81 19.89
CA ALA A 740 -1.74 20.79 20.79
C ALA A 740 -1.50 19.86 21.99
N ALA A 741 -1.00 18.65 21.75
CA ALA A 741 -0.64 17.69 22.79
C ALA A 741 0.45 18.24 23.73
N ASP A 742 1.51 18.87 23.21
CA ASP A 742 2.57 19.47 24.04
C ASP A 742 2.06 20.67 24.86
N SER A 743 0.99 21.34 24.42
CA SER A 743 0.36 22.44 25.18
C SER A 743 -0.49 21.99 26.37
N THR A 744 -0.82 20.69 26.46
CA THR A 744 -1.61 20.15 27.57
C THR A 744 -0.86 20.19 28.90
N ASN A 745 -1.61 20.31 29.99
CA ASN A 745 -1.08 20.30 31.36
C ASN A 745 -1.17 18.91 32.04
N GLY A 746 -1.37 17.85 31.26
CA GLY A 746 -1.62 16.49 31.74
C GLY A 746 -3.10 16.26 32.08
N ILE A 747 -3.37 15.30 32.98
CA ILE A 747 -4.75 14.92 33.34
C ILE A 747 -5.30 15.83 34.46
N GLY A 748 -5.95 16.91 34.06
CA GLY A 748 -6.64 17.88 34.91
C GLY A 748 -8.09 17.49 35.19
N GLU A 749 -8.92 18.49 35.53
CA GLU A 749 -10.34 18.28 35.82
C GLU A 749 -11.14 17.99 34.53
N GLU A 750 -10.85 18.72 33.45
CA GLU A 750 -11.51 18.55 32.15
C GLU A 750 -11.24 17.15 31.57
N GLU A 751 -9.98 16.72 31.54
CA GLU A 751 -9.63 15.38 31.05
C GLU A 751 -10.25 14.28 31.93
N ARG A 752 -10.40 14.50 33.24
CA ARG A 752 -11.10 13.54 34.12
C ARG A 752 -12.59 13.44 33.80
N GLN A 753 -13.22 14.55 33.46
CA GLN A 753 -14.63 14.58 33.03
C GLN A 753 -14.78 13.86 31.70
N ASP A 754 -13.89 14.07 30.75
CA ASP A 754 -13.87 13.36 29.45
C ASP A 754 -13.63 11.85 29.62
N ILE A 755 -12.70 11.46 30.49
CA ILE A 755 -12.48 10.04 30.82
C ILE A 755 -13.76 9.42 31.41
N GLU A 756 -14.45 10.13 32.29
CA GLU A 756 -15.70 9.64 32.87
C GLU A 756 -16.84 9.63 31.83
N MET A 757 -16.86 10.59 30.91
CA MET A 757 -17.79 10.63 29.78
C MET A 757 -17.61 9.40 28.88
N MET A 758 -16.39 9.08 28.44
CA MET A 758 -16.12 7.87 27.63
C MET A 758 -16.56 6.59 28.33
N LYS A 759 -16.32 6.48 29.66
CA LYS A 759 -16.80 5.35 30.45
C LYS A 759 -18.31 5.27 30.50
N ASN A 760 -18.99 6.41 30.69
CA ASN A 760 -20.46 6.45 30.71
C ASN A 760 -21.05 6.12 29.34
N LEU A 761 -20.48 6.64 28.25
CA LEU A 761 -20.86 6.30 26.88
C LEU A 761 -20.69 4.81 26.58
N SER A 762 -19.60 4.20 27.08
CA SER A 762 -19.37 2.75 26.96
C SER A 762 -20.40 1.95 27.77
N ARG A 763 -20.55 2.30 29.06
CA ARG A 763 -21.43 1.59 30.01
C ARG A 763 -22.90 1.68 29.60
N ASP A 764 -23.37 2.89 29.36
CA ASP A 764 -24.79 3.18 29.13
C ASP A 764 -25.17 3.06 27.63
N GLY A 765 -24.16 2.95 26.75
CA GLY A 765 -24.29 2.66 25.32
C GLY A 765 -23.98 1.19 25.00
N PHE A 766 -22.72 0.89 24.64
CA PHE A 766 -22.34 -0.40 24.05
C PHE A 766 -22.55 -1.57 25.02
N GLU A 767 -22.09 -1.44 26.28
CA GLU A 767 -22.23 -2.52 27.26
C GLU A 767 -23.70 -2.82 27.56
N LYS A 768 -24.49 -1.77 27.79
CA LYS A 768 -25.93 -1.89 28.01
C LYS A 768 -26.63 -2.56 26.82
N LEU A 769 -26.34 -2.14 25.60
CA LEU A 769 -26.93 -2.74 24.39
C LEU A 769 -26.60 -4.24 24.30
N MET A 770 -25.34 -4.61 24.51
CA MET A 770 -24.89 -6.00 24.51
C MET A 770 -25.62 -6.84 25.57
N LEU A 771 -25.74 -6.33 26.79
CA LEU A 771 -26.35 -7.03 27.92
C LEU A 771 -27.87 -7.15 27.79
N GLU A 772 -28.58 -6.07 27.44
CA GLU A 772 -30.05 -6.06 27.34
C GLU A 772 -30.58 -6.94 26.22
N ASN A 773 -29.80 -7.10 25.14
CA ASN A 773 -30.16 -7.93 23.99
C ASN A 773 -29.54 -9.33 24.04
N GLU A 774 -28.78 -9.64 25.10
CA GLU A 774 -28.05 -10.91 25.27
C GLU A 774 -27.19 -11.23 24.04
N LEU A 775 -26.40 -10.25 23.57
CA LEU A 775 -25.58 -10.41 22.37
C LEU A 775 -24.24 -11.05 22.70
N ASP A 776 -23.79 -11.93 21.81
CA ASP A 776 -22.43 -12.47 21.80
C ASP A 776 -21.47 -11.53 21.08
N ALA A 777 -21.93 -10.86 20.01
CA ALA A 777 -21.17 -9.85 19.29
C ALA A 777 -22.09 -8.85 18.56
N ILE A 778 -21.57 -7.65 18.32
CA ILE A 778 -22.08 -6.77 17.27
C ILE A 778 -21.43 -7.09 15.94
N VAL A 779 -22.16 -6.81 14.86
CA VAL A 779 -21.73 -7.02 13.47
C VAL A 779 -21.95 -5.74 12.67
N THR A 780 -20.92 -5.33 11.94
CA THR A 780 -21.05 -4.31 10.90
C THR A 780 -20.16 -4.63 9.70
N LEU A 781 -20.40 -3.93 8.60
CA LEU A 781 -19.54 -3.96 7.42
C LEU A 781 -18.52 -2.83 7.55
N GLY A 782 -17.26 -3.08 7.16
CA GLY A 782 -16.21 -2.09 7.31
C GLY A 782 -15.69 -1.97 8.74
N SER A 783 -14.86 -0.95 8.96
CA SER A 783 -14.21 -0.69 10.25
C SER A 783 -14.81 0.47 11.05
N ASP A 784 -15.85 1.14 10.55
CA ASP A 784 -16.36 2.42 11.08
C ASP A 784 -16.91 2.34 12.50
N ALA A 785 -17.17 1.14 13.02
CA ALA A 785 -17.58 0.92 14.41
C ALA A 785 -16.40 0.77 15.39
N SER A 786 -15.14 1.00 14.96
CA SER A 786 -13.97 0.82 15.82
C SER A 786 -14.02 1.68 17.08
N THR A 787 -14.45 2.95 16.97
CA THR A 787 -14.51 3.89 18.08
C THR A 787 -15.43 3.41 19.19
N VAL A 788 -16.55 2.76 18.84
CA VAL A 788 -17.48 2.15 19.82
C VAL A 788 -16.76 1.18 20.75
N LEU A 789 -15.75 0.47 20.22
CA LEU A 789 -14.96 -0.51 20.97
C LEU A 789 -13.69 0.07 21.57
N ALA A 790 -13.08 1.06 20.91
CA ALA A 790 -11.83 1.69 21.31
C ALA A 790 -11.96 2.40 22.66
N ILE A 791 -12.96 3.29 22.80
CA ILE A 791 -13.15 4.10 24.02
C ILE A 791 -13.40 3.27 25.28
N GLY A 792 -13.98 2.08 25.12
CA GLY A 792 -14.20 1.14 26.20
C GLY A 792 -13.07 0.13 26.39
N GLY A 793 -12.12 0.01 25.45
CA GLY A 793 -11.05 -0.99 25.49
C GLY A 793 -11.53 -2.43 25.26
N PHE A 794 -12.57 -2.59 24.44
CA PHE A 794 -13.23 -3.86 24.11
C PHE A 794 -12.54 -4.62 22.98
N PRO A 795 -12.65 -5.96 22.87
CA PRO A 795 -12.04 -6.71 21.78
C PRO A 795 -12.84 -6.64 20.47
N ALA A 796 -12.13 -6.77 19.35
CA ALA A 796 -12.70 -6.78 18.01
C ALA A 796 -11.90 -7.71 17.08
N ILE A 797 -12.55 -8.23 16.05
CA ILE A 797 -11.90 -8.94 14.95
C ILE A 797 -12.56 -8.56 13.63
N THR A 798 -11.76 -8.24 12.62
CA THR A 798 -12.22 -8.09 11.24
C THR A 798 -11.78 -9.29 10.41
N VAL A 799 -12.65 -9.75 9.51
CA VAL A 799 -12.41 -10.87 8.59
C VAL A 799 -12.78 -10.41 7.18
N PRO A 800 -12.00 -10.78 6.14
CA PRO A 800 -12.33 -10.44 4.75
C PRO A 800 -13.77 -10.81 4.36
N ALA A 801 -14.50 -9.85 3.80
CA ALA A 801 -15.92 -9.99 3.46
C ALA A 801 -16.24 -9.67 2.00
N GLY A 802 -15.34 -9.03 1.26
CA GLY A 802 -15.49 -8.90 -0.18
C GLY A 802 -14.65 -7.79 -0.77
N TYR A 803 -15.01 -7.44 -2.00
CA TYR A 803 -14.34 -6.41 -2.80
C TYR A 803 -15.41 -5.55 -3.46
N ASP A 804 -15.22 -4.23 -3.48
CA ASP A 804 -16.13 -3.31 -4.16
C ASP A 804 -15.95 -3.38 -5.69
N LEU A 805 -16.72 -2.58 -6.45
CA LEU A 805 -16.65 -2.55 -7.92
C LEU A 805 -15.27 -2.14 -8.47
N ASN A 806 -14.45 -1.47 -7.67
CA ASN A 806 -13.10 -1.04 -8.03
C ASN A 806 -12.03 -2.05 -7.57
N GLY A 807 -12.43 -3.13 -6.88
CA GLY A 807 -11.54 -4.12 -6.30
C GLY A 807 -10.99 -3.74 -4.92
N MET A 808 -11.47 -2.66 -4.29
CA MET A 808 -11.07 -2.32 -2.92
C MET A 808 -11.65 -3.36 -1.95
N PRO A 809 -10.82 -3.98 -1.11
CA PRO A 809 -11.33 -4.91 -0.10
C PRO A 809 -12.18 -4.21 0.95
N PHE A 810 -13.11 -4.97 1.51
CA PHE A 810 -13.75 -4.66 2.78
C PHE A 810 -13.94 -5.95 3.59
N GLY A 811 -14.00 -5.78 4.90
CA GLY A 811 -14.19 -6.80 5.90
C GLY A 811 -15.57 -6.75 6.55
N ILE A 812 -15.85 -7.80 7.31
CA ILE A 812 -16.94 -7.87 8.27
C ILE A 812 -16.30 -7.80 9.66
N PHE A 813 -16.86 -6.93 10.48
CA PHE A 813 -16.36 -6.63 11.80
C PHE A 813 -17.23 -7.28 12.87
N PHE A 814 -16.57 -7.97 13.81
CA PHE A 814 -17.20 -8.55 15.00
C PHE A 814 -16.64 -7.90 16.26
N GLY A 815 -17.51 -7.30 17.07
CA GLY A 815 -17.16 -6.61 18.32
C GLY A 815 -17.82 -7.24 19.54
N GLY A 816 -17.11 -7.33 20.66
CA GLY A 816 -17.63 -7.98 21.88
C GLY A 816 -17.30 -7.24 23.16
N LEU A 817 -17.74 -7.76 24.31
CA LEU A 817 -17.39 -7.20 25.62
C LEU A 817 -15.97 -7.61 26.04
N LYS A 818 -15.43 -7.00 27.09
CA LYS A 818 -14.09 -7.35 27.59
C LYS A 818 -14.01 -8.83 27.94
N GLY A 819 -12.99 -9.51 27.42
CA GLY A 819 -12.75 -10.93 27.65
C GLY A 819 -13.56 -11.89 26.77
N THR A 820 -14.31 -11.38 25.78
CA THR A 820 -15.05 -12.23 24.84
C THR A 820 -14.24 -12.61 23.61
N GLU A 821 -12.91 -12.48 23.62
CA GLU A 821 -12.04 -12.99 22.54
C GLU A 821 -12.35 -14.45 22.19
N PRO A 822 -12.59 -15.38 23.15
CA PRO A 822 -12.99 -16.75 22.82
C PRO A 822 -14.24 -16.81 21.92
N THR A 823 -15.29 -16.08 22.29
CA THR A 823 -16.55 -16.01 21.54
C THR A 823 -16.35 -15.38 20.16
N LEU A 824 -15.59 -14.28 20.09
CA LEU A 824 -15.28 -13.61 18.82
C LEU A 824 -14.47 -14.50 17.88
N ILE A 825 -13.54 -15.30 18.42
CA ILE A 825 -12.75 -16.27 17.65
C ILE A 825 -13.66 -17.36 17.07
N GLU A 826 -14.58 -17.91 17.86
CA GLU A 826 -15.56 -18.90 17.36
C GLU A 826 -16.40 -18.33 16.21
N ILE A 827 -16.92 -17.12 16.39
CA ILE A 827 -17.77 -16.43 15.39
C ILE A 827 -16.97 -16.17 14.11
N ALA A 828 -15.80 -15.54 14.24
CA ALA A 828 -14.97 -15.15 13.10
C ALA A 828 -14.42 -16.36 12.34
N TYR A 829 -13.97 -17.40 13.04
CA TYR A 829 -13.45 -18.61 12.40
C TYR A 829 -14.56 -19.35 11.67
N ALA A 830 -15.73 -19.53 12.27
CA ALA A 830 -16.87 -20.17 11.60
C ALA A 830 -17.33 -19.36 10.36
N PHE A 831 -17.34 -18.02 10.43
CA PHE A 831 -17.62 -17.17 9.28
C PHE A 831 -16.56 -17.31 8.18
N GLU A 832 -15.27 -17.26 8.53
CA GLU A 832 -14.16 -17.45 7.60
C GLU A 832 -14.26 -18.80 6.89
N GLN A 833 -14.44 -19.90 7.64
CA GLN A 833 -14.52 -21.25 7.07
C GLN A 833 -15.80 -21.46 6.24
N ALA A 834 -16.88 -20.74 6.54
CA ALA A 834 -18.10 -20.78 5.76
C ALA A 834 -17.98 -20.10 4.38
N THR A 835 -17.06 -19.13 4.25
CA THR A 835 -17.07 -18.19 3.13
C THR A 835 -15.79 -18.20 2.31
N LEU A 836 -14.62 -18.34 2.95
CA LEU A 836 -13.28 -18.37 2.32
C LEU A 836 -13.07 -17.23 1.31
N ILE A 837 -13.52 -16.03 1.65
CA ILE A 837 -13.61 -14.87 0.73
C ILE A 837 -12.26 -14.31 0.31
N ARG A 838 -11.26 -14.37 1.20
CA ARG A 838 -9.96 -13.76 0.94
C ARG A 838 -9.35 -14.33 -0.35
N GLU A 839 -9.08 -13.45 -1.29
CA GLU A 839 -8.20 -13.69 -2.42
C GLU A 839 -6.89 -12.91 -2.25
N PRO A 840 -5.73 -13.47 -2.64
CA PRO A 840 -4.49 -12.71 -2.68
C PRO A 840 -4.60 -11.54 -3.68
N PRO A 841 -3.84 -10.45 -3.50
CA PRO A 841 -3.80 -9.34 -4.45
C PRO A 841 -3.52 -9.83 -5.88
N PRO A 842 -4.11 -9.18 -6.91
CA PRO A 842 -3.92 -9.59 -8.30
C PRO A 842 -2.44 -9.50 -8.69
N PHE A 843 -1.97 -10.52 -9.43
CA PHE A 843 -0.57 -10.64 -9.85
C PHE A 843 -0.05 -9.35 -10.47
N ARG A 844 1.03 -8.82 -9.90
CA ARG A 844 1.76 -7.70 -10.50
C ARG A 844 2.69 -8.27 -11.57
N SER A 845 3.01 -7.47 -12.60
CA SER A 845 3.95 -7.90 -13.66
C SER A 845 5.32 -8.39 -13.16
N ILE A 846 5.68 -8.07 -11.91
CA ILE A 846 6.87 -8.54 -11.18
C ILE A 846 6.75 -10.02 -10.74
N ASP A 847 5.54 -10.53 -10.48
CA ASP A 847 5.32 -11.92 -10.04
C ASP A 847 5.58 -12.96 -11.15
N LEU A 848 5.50 -12.55 -12.42
CA LEU A 848 5.73 -13.43 -13.58
C LEU A 848 7.20 -13.85 -13.76
N ALA A 849 8.14 -13.26 -13.01
CA ALA A 849 9.53 -13.68 -12.99
C ALA A 849 9.76 -14.97 -12.17
N PHE A 850 8.75 -15.46 -11.45
CA PHE A 850 8.84 -16.58 -10.51
C PHE A 850 8.03 -17.83 -10.90
N VAL A 851 7.33 -17.82 -12.04
CA VAL A 851 6.63 -19.01 -12.58
C VAL A 851 7.45 -19.72 -13.65
#